data_AF-A0A2G2XZ43-F1
#
_entry.id   AF-A0A2G2XZ43-F1
#
_cell.length_a   1.000
_cell.length_b   1.000
_cell.length_c   1.000
_cell.angle_alpha   90.00
_cell.angle_beta   90.00
_cell.angle_gamma   90.00
#
_symmetry.space_group_name_H-M   'P 1'
#
loop_
_entity.id
_entity.type
_entity.pdbx_description
1 polymer ?
#
loop_
_entity_poly.entity_id
_entity_poly.type
_entity_poly.pdbx_seq_one_letter_code
_entity_poly.pdbx_strand_id
1 'polypeptide(L)'
;MDTDDFFALFYILKLNRSEIDLKAITISTNAWSDAGHAVNQMYDMLYMMGRDDIAVGVGGEGGILPNGTIMPNVGGYIPIIDQGDGTAGYCRYRQAVPIGRGGRLDIDSNYGFRKSFLPQGKRKYSPLRQPTAQQVMIKTISSGPTVVFLLGSHTNFALFLISNPHLKKNIEHIYIMGGGVRSQNLTGCCPKNSTSSCQTTECGDRGNLFTDYTSNPYAEFNLFMDPFAAYQVIHSGIPATLVPLDATNTIPVTEEFFETFEKNQNTYEAQYCFKSLKIARDTWFDDHFYTSYFMWDSFMSGIAASIMRNQHNHQGENEFAEMEYINITVVTSNMPYGISDGSNPFFDGRTTPKFNLEINGVHSGHVQTRLRDPFCIVKNGRGKCQDGYTKEVVGPRGVPVRVAVRAKPNQNSKTALDREFFVSFLDVLNQRENSGLFNFSTQFPHYSGKLHKPDFRGKKLGKNVVFDMDMSAGDFIALIYILKLPVEEINLKAIIVSPTGWANAATIDSVYDLLHMMGRDDIPVGLGDVFAMNQSDPVFSAVGDCKFNKVIPQGSGGFLDSDTLYGLSRLLPRSPRRYTAENSVKFGAPRDTDHPELRQPLALEVWDSVVKSLHPGSKVTILTNGPLTNIAQIVFAGKNMTTVIKASDILIVGGHINHDNTDKGNVFNAPSNKFAELNMFLDPLAAKTVLSSELNITLIPLGVQRNVSAFPKIHKRLSTTKKTPEAIFAKRLLSRLRSLQKTHPRYKHMDIFLGEILGAVILGGDSSVLKSTFDFKNIKVIATGYESVDGQIIIDEKQGKSVKVLENVDHLAYYNVFANTVNDEKQSAVVGSFDEQRRVWSAPSNRN
;
A
#
# COMPACT_ATOMS: atom_id res chain seq x y z
N MET A 1 4.16 -7.90 3.67
CA MET A 1 4.37 -8.60 4.92
C MET A 1 3.04 -8.65 5.62
N ASP A 2 2.33 -9.73 5.44
CA ASP A 2 1.08 -10.00 6.12
C ASP A 2 1.30 -10.81 7.41
N THR A 3 0.20 -11.28 8.02
CA THR A 3 0.24 -12.05 9.27
C THR A 3 1.13 -13.30 9.17
N ASP A 4 1.13 -14.01 8.05
CA ASP A 4 1.85 -15.27 7.92
C ASP A 4 3.36 -15.04 7.65
N ASP A 5 3.69 -13.96 6.92
CA ASP A 5 5.07 -13.47 6.80
C ASP A 5 5.71 -13.22 8.19
N PHE A 6 4.92 -12.67 9.14
CA PHE A 6 5.41 -12.42 10.50
C PHE A 6 5.64 -13.72 11.26
N PHE A 7 4.76 -14.71 11.09
CA PHE A 7 4.91 -16.01 11.73
C PHE A 7 6.21 -16.68 11.28
N ALA A 8 6.46 -16.67 9.98
CA ALA A 8 7.70 -17.16 9.38
C ALA A 8 8.93 -16.44 9.93
N LEU A 9 8.91 -15.10 9.90
CA LEU A 9 10.03 -14.28 10.36
C LEU A 9 10.34 -14.53 11.83
N PHE A 10 9.34 -14.46 12.71
CA PHE A 10 9.57 -14.67 14.14
C PHE A 10 9.98 -16.10 14.44
N TYR A 11 9.39 -17.10 13.77
CA TYR A 11 9.84 -18.48 13.89
C TYR A 11 11.33 -18.58 13.59
N ILE A 12 11.81 -18.07 12.45
CA ILE A 12 13.23 -18.07 12.06
C ILE A 12 14.10 -17.31 13.07
N LEU A 13 13.68 -16.13 13.52
CA LEU A 13 14.45 -15.31 14.47
C LEU A 13 14.60 -15.96 15.85
N LYS A 14 13.70 -16.88 16.20
CA LYS A 14 13.71 -17.62 17.47
C LYS A 14 14.65 -18.83 17.46
N LEU A 15 14.87 -19.43 16.29
CA LEU A 15 15.76 -20.58 16.15
C LEU A 15 17.20 -20.26 16.56
N ASN A 16 17.95 -21.30 16.89
CA ASN A 16 19.34 -21.16 17.26
C ASN A 16 20.16 -20.66 16.06
N ARG A 17 20.96 -19.60 16.27
CA ARG A 17 21.78 -18.99 15.22
C ARG A 17 22.88 -19.90 14.69
N SER A 18 23.26 -20.94 15.44
CA SER A 18 24.18 -21.96 14.91
C SER A 18 23.52 -22.84 13.85
N GLU A 19 22.19 -22.89 13.81
CA GLU A 19 21.41 -23.65 12.84
C GLU A 19 20.95 -22.74 11.69
N ILE A 20 20.34 -21.60 12.03
CA ILE A 20 19.84 -20.62 11.06
C ILE A 20 20.19 -19.21 11.55
N ASP A 21 21.11 -18.55 10.84
CA ASP A 21 21.45 -17.15 11.08
C ASP A 21 20.93 -16.26 9.94
N LEU A 22 19.74 -15.67 10.14
CA LEU A 22 19.15 -14.76 9.18
C LEU A 22 20.04 -13.52 8.97
N LYS A 23 20.61 -13.40 7.77
CA LYS A 23 21.56 -12.32 7.43
C LYS A 23 20.90 -11.08 6.82
N ALA A 24 19.85 -11.27 6.05
CA ALA A 24 19.23 -10.22 5.26
C ALA A 24 17.77 -10.53 4.93
N ILE A 25 17.00 -9.48 4.72
CA ILE A 25 15.60 -9.52 4.32
C ILE A 25 15.42 -8.61 3.11
N THR A 26 14.69 -9.06 2.10
CA THR A 26 14.27 -8.20 0.99
C THR A 26 12.75 -8.20 0.86
N ILE A 27 12.16 -7.02 0.78
CA ILE A 27 10.72 -6.84 0.66
C ILE A 27 10.37 -6.75 -0.83
N SER A 28 9.55 -7.70 -1.30
CA SER A 28 8.82 -7.55 -2.56
C SER A 28 7.53 -6.82 -2.30
N THR A 29 7.26 -5.76 -3.07
CA THR A 29 6.06 -4.92 -2.90
C THR A 29 5.15 -5.06 -4.12
N ASN A 30 5.46 -6.04 -4.97
CA ASN A 30 4.63 -6.45 -6.09
C ASN A 30 3.66 -7.57 -5.64
N ALA A 31 2.86 -7.29 -4.61
CA ALA A 31 1.87 -8.22 -4.02
C ALA A 31 1.00 -7.50 -2.97
N TRP A 32 0.89 -8.10 -1.78
CA TRP A 32 0.01 -7.77 -0.65
C TRP A 32 0.48 -6.61 0.24
N SER A 33 1.54 -5.88 -0.09
CA SER A 33 2.00 -4.77 0.75
C SER A 33 2.71 -3.68 -0.03
N ASP A 34 2.58 -2.46 0.49
CA ASP A 34 3.21 -1.29 -0.08
C ASP A 34 4.55 -0.97 0.61
N ALA A 35 5.47 -0.43 -0.18
CA ALA A 35 6.88 -0.33 0.18
C ALA A 35 7.15 0.54 1.41
N GLY A 36 6.48 1.68 1.51
CA GLY A 36 6.70 2.67 2.57
C GLY A 36 6.21 2.20 3.95
N HIS A 37 5.15 1.41 3.96
CA HIS A 37 4.58 0.88 5.20
C HIS A 37 5.36 -0.34 5.69
N ALA A 38 5.67 -1.29 4.79
CA ALA A 38 6.37 -2.53 5.12
C ALA A 38 7.79 -2.30 5.67
N VAL A 39 8.55 -1.35 5.11
CA VAL A 39 9.95 -1.11 5.52
C VAL A 39 10.07 -0.67 6.97
N ASN A 40 9.20 0.24 7.42
CA ASN A 40 9.24 0.76 8.78
C ASN A 40 8.71 -0.27 9.78
N GLN A 41 7.72 -1.07 9.38
CA GLN A 41 7.24 -2.19 10.19
C GLN A 41 8.34 -3.23 10.40
N MET A 42 9.06 -3.63 9.34
CA MET A 42 10.19 -4.54 9.44
C MET A 42 11.27 -4.00 10.41
N TYR A 43 11.60 -2.70 10.33
CA TYR A 43 12.52 -2.09 11.29
C TYR A 43 12.02 -2.14 12.73
N ASP A 44 10.73 -1.93 12.97
CA ASP A 44 10.17 -1.98 14.32
C ASP A 44 10.14 -3.42 14.88
N MET A 45 9.87 -4.43 14.04
CA MET A 45 9.95 -5.85 14.40
C MET A 45 11.38 -6.30 14.71
N LEU A 46 12.35 -5.93 13.85
CA LEU A 46 13.75 -6.24 14.09
C LEU A 46 14.28 -5.54 15.34
N TYR A 47 13.84 -4.31 15.59
CA TYR A 47 14.19 -3.59 16.81
C TYR A 47 13.64 -4.29 18.06
N MET A 48 12.38 -4.76 18.02
CA MET A 48 11.79 -5.59 19.09
C MET A 48 12.65 -6.83 19.36
N MET A 49 13.11 -7.52 18.32
CA MET A 49 13.94 -8.73 18.44
C MET A 49 15.42 -8.46 18.75
N GLY A 50 15.83 -7.19 18.87
CA GLY A 50 17.25 -6.84 19.04
C GLY A 50 18.13 -7.22 17.84
N ARG A 51 17.53 -7.25 16.64
CA ARG A 51 18.15 -7.69 15.38
C ARG A 51 18.33 -6.56 14.36
N ASP A 52 18.70 -5.39 14.85
CA ASP A 52 19.02 -4.24 14.00
C ASP A 52 20.25 -4.47 13.09
N ASP A 53 21.01 -5.56 13.33
CA ASP A 53 22.11 -6.05 12.48
C ASP A 53 21.65 -6.57 11.12
N ILE A 54 20.39 -7.04 11.00
CA ILE A 54 19.88 -7.65 9.77
C ILE A 54 19.65 -6.56 8.72
N ALA A 55 20.26 -6.75 7.54
CA ALA A 55 20.08 -5.86 6.40
C ALA A 55 18.65 -5.97 5.84
N VAL A 56 18.03 -4.84 5.49
CA VAL A 56 16.69 -4.82 4.88
C VAL A 56 16.77 -4.05 3.57
N GLY A 57 16.41 -4.73 2.48
CA GLY A 57 16.32 -4.16 1.15
C GLY A 57 14.87 -4.04 0.69
N VAL A 58 14.51 -2.99 -0.04
CA VAL A 58 13.14 -2.82 -0.55
C VAL A 58 13.18 -2.48 -2.02
N GLY A 59 12.44 -3.27 -2.82
CA GLY A 59 12.31 -3.07 -4.26
C GLY A 59 13.63 -2.78 -4.98
N GLY A 60 13.56 -1.99 -6.03
CA GLY A 60 14.74 -1.53 -6.76
C GLY A 60 14.40 -0.45 -7.76
N GLU A 61 15.25 0.57 -7.79
CA GLU A 61 14.99 1.78 -8.54
C GLU A 61 15.20 1.57 -10.05
N GLY A 62 16.14 0.75 -10.51
CA GLY A 62 16.41 0.59 -11.94
C GLY A 62 15.18 0.16 -12.77
N GLY A 63 15.22 0.42 -14.07
CA GLY A 63 14.21 -0.04 -15.04
C GLY A 63 14.71 -1.09 -16.03
N ILE A 64 13.79 -1.67 -16.79
CA ILE A 64 14.07 -2.57 -17.90
C ILE A 64 13.81 -1.81 -19.21
N LEU A 65 14.87 -1.63 -20.00
CA LEU A 65 14.79 -0.91 -21.27
C LEU A 65 13.93 -1.68 -22.29
N PRO A 66 13.45 -1.02 -23.36
CA PRO A 66 12.65 -1.68 -24.39
C PRO A 66 13.34 -2.93 -24.96
N ASN A 67 14.65 -2.95 -25.17
CA ASN A 67 15.35 -4.14 -25.68
C ASN A 67 15.53 -5.28 -24.67
N GLY A 68 14.97 -5.18 -23.45
CA GLY A 68 15.12 -6.16 -22.38
C GLY A 68 16.38 -6.01 -21.53
N THR A 69 17.19 -4.96 -21.75
CA THR A 69 18.36 -4.70 -20.90
C THR A 69 17.89 -4.30 -19.50
N ILE A 70 18.31 -5.08 -18.49
CA ILE A 70 18.05 -4.79 -17.08
C ILE A 70 19.09 -3.79 -16.59
N MET A 71 18.65 -2.61 -16.15
CA MET A 71 19.54 -1.59 -15.58
C MET A 71 20.01 -1.98 -14.15
N PRO A 72 21.06 -1.36 -13.61
CA PRO A 72 21.46 -1.60 -12.23
C PRO A 72 20.33 -1.28 -11.24
N ASN A 73 20.25 -2.05 -10.15
CA ASN A 73 19.30 -1.89 -9.06
C ASN A 73 17.81 -2.02 -9.46
N VAL A 74 17.45 -2.71 -10.54
CA VAL A 74 16.04 -3.03 -10.86
C VAL A 74 15.45 -3.94 -9.79
N GLY A 75 14.24 -3.68 -9.31
CA GLY A 75 13.61 -4.52 -8.29
C GLY A 75 12.10 -4.61 -8.39
N GLY A 76 11.53 -5.41 -7.48
CA GLY A 76 10.17 -5.94 -7.52
C GLY A 76 9.09 -4.99 -7.03
N TYR A 77 9.08 -3.77 -7.58
CA TYR A 77 7.93 -2.87 -7.44
C TYR A 77 6.80 -3.22 -8.41
N ILE A 78 7.12 -3.85 -9.54
CA ILE A 78 6.24 -4.15 -10.68
C ILE A 78 6.68 -5.52 -11.22
N PRO A 79 5.79 -6.37 -11.77
CA PRO A 79 6.23 -7.61 -12.39
C PRO A 79 7.17 -7.34 -13.58
N ILE A 80 8.10 -8.26 -13.85
CA ILE A 80 9.09 -8.11 -14.93
C ILE A 80 8.43 -7.77 -16.27
N ILE A 81 7.24 -8.30 -16.54
CA ILE A 81 6.52 -8.08 -17.80
C ILE A 81 6.04 -6.63 -17.99
N ASP A 82 5.62 -5.96 -16.92
CA ASP A 82 5.11 -4.59 -16.98
C ASP A 82 6.20 -3.55 -16.66
N GLN A 83 7.41 -3.99 -16.29
CA GLN A 83 8.50 -3.11 -15.91
C GLN A 83 9.08 -2.35 -17.12
N GLY A 84 9.04 -1.02 -17.04
CA GLY A 84 9.64 -0.07 -17.97
C GLY A 84 10.94 0.53 -17.44
N ASP A 85 11.31 1.73 -17.90
CA ASP A 85 12.55 2.43 -17.52
C ASP A 85 12.53 3.06 -16.10
N GLY A 86 11.45 2.85 -15.35
CA GLY A 86 11.29 3.29 -13.97
C GLY A 86 10.34 2.39 -13.17
N THR A 87 9.77 2.95 -12.10
CA THR A 87 8.88 2.23 -11.18
C THR A 87 7.42 2.66 -11.31
N ALA A 88 7.07 3.41 -12.36
CA ALA A 88 5.69 3.65 -12.76
C ALA A 88 5.32 2.59 -13.82
N GLY A 89 4.10 2.09 -13.77
CA GLY A 89 3.67 1.02 -14.66
C GLY A 89 2.40 0.35 -14.20
N TYR A 90 1.91 -0.53 -15.07
CA TYR A 90 0.64 -1.19 -14.89
C TYR A 90 0.66 -2.20 -13.73
N CYS A 91 -0.50 -2.51 -13.16
CA CYS A 91 -0.65 -3.37 -11.99
C CYS A 91 -1.35 -4.70 -12.31
N ARG A 92 -1.28 -5.16 -13.57
CA ARG A 92 -1.97 -6.33 -14.14
C ARG A 92 -2.36 -7.42 -13.14
N TYR A 93 -1.37 -8.04 -12.50
CA TYR A 93 -1.59 -9.15 -11.56
C TYR A 93 -2.03 -8.66 -10.17
N ARG A 94 -1.54 -7.50 -9.71
CA ARG A 94 -1.91 -6.90 -8.42
C ARG A 94 -3.39 -6.49 -8.38
N GLN A 95 -4.07 -6.38 -9.53
CA GLN A 95 -5.53 -6.19 -9.55
C GLN A 95 -6.26 -7.32 -8.81
N ALA A 96 -5.67 -8.51 -8.66
CA ALA A 96 -6.24 -9.60 -7.86
C ALA A 96 -6.17 -9.40 -6.34
N VAL A 97 -5.46 -8.37 -5.86
CA VAL A 97 -5.28 -8.11 -4.44
C VAL A 97 -6.17 -6.94 -4.00
N PRO A 98 -7.04 -7.11 -3.00
CA PRO A 98 -7.84 -6.02 -2.46
C PRO A 98 -6.97 -4.85 -1.97
N ILE A 99 -7.39 -3.61 -2.26
CA ILE A 99 -6.63 -2.41 -1.87
C ILE A 99 -7.06 -1.89 -0.49
N GLY A 100 -8.37 -1.88 -0.25
CA GLY A 100 -8.97 -1.39 1.00
C GLY A 100 -9.04 -2.46 2.09
N ARG A 101 -10.20 -2.51 2.75
CA ARG A 101 -10.51 -3.47 3.82
C ARG A 101 -10.41 -4.92 3.32
N GLY A 102 -9.84 -5.80 4.14
CA GLY A 102 -9.47 -7.17 3.81
C GLY A 102 -8.25 -7.30 2.89
N GLY A 103 -7.48 -6.22 2.71
CA GLY A 103 -6.44 -6.09 1.69
C GLY A 103 -5.19 -5.37 2.16
N ARG A 104 -4.54 -4.66 1.23
CA ARG A 104 -3.28 -3.94 1.49
C ARG A 104 -3.36 -2.95 2.64
N LEU A 105 -4.47 -2.22 2.80
CA LEU A 105 -4.66 -1.29 3.93
C LEU A 105 -4.54 -2.00 5.30
N ASP A 106 -5.18 -3.15 5.46
CA ASP A 106 -5.09 -3.92 6.69
C ASP A 106 -3.68 -4.42 6.91
N ILE A 107 -3.02 -4.93 5.86
CA ILE A 107 -1.66 -5.47 5.96
C ILE A 107 -0.64 -4.39 6.30
N ASP A 108 -0.69 -3.24 5.62
CA ASP A 108 0.28 -2.14 5.78
C ASP A 108 0.17 -1.42 7.13
N SER A 109 -1.04 -1.37 7.68
CA SER A 109 -1.28 -0.89 9.05
C SER A 109 -1.05 -1.97 10.11
N ASN A 110 -0.88 -3.22 9.68
CA ASN A 110 -1.08 -4.43 10.45
C ASN A 110 -2.33 -4.33 11.35
N TYR A 111 -3.48 -4.19 10.72
CA TYR A 111 -4.79 -3.99 11.32
C TYR A 111 -4.79 -2.86 12.37
N GLY A 112 -3.96 -1.83 12.16
CA GLY A 112 -3.78 -0.68 13.05
C GLY A 112 -2.95 -0.91 14.31
N PHE A 113 -2.80 -2.14 14.78
CA PHE A 113 -2.27 -2.37 16.12
C PHE A 113 -0.74 -2.33 16.19
N ARG A 114 -0.04 -2.36 15.06
CA ARG A 114 1.39 -2.02 14.95
C ARG A 114 1.73 -0.80 15.79
N LYS A 115 0.93 0.27 15.67
CA LYS A 115 1.10 1.52 16.42
C LYS A 115 0.82 1.44 17.92
N SER A 116 0.18 0.39 18.44
CA SER A 116 0.07 0.18 19.89
C SER A 116 1.04 -0.85 20.45
N PHE A 117 1.60 -1.70 19.59
CA PHE A 117 2.30 -2.89 20.04
C PHE A 117 3.80 -2.82 19.75
N LEU A 118 4.18 -2.54 18.50
CA LEU A 118 5.58 -2.57 18.13
C LEU A 118 6.33 -1.38 18.73
N PRO A 119 7.54 -1.60 19.27
CA PRO A 119 8.40 -0.52 19.71
C PRO A 119 8.87 0.31 18.51
N GLN A 120 9.44 1.48 18.77
CA GLN A 120 9.99 2.33 17.73
C GLN A 120 11.50 2.45 17.84
N GLY A 121 12.21 1.83 16.89
CA GLY A 121 13.67 1.85 16.80
C GLY A 121 14.24 3.10 16.11
N LYS A 122 15.58 3.23 16.13
CA LYS A 122 16.30 4.33 15.47
C LYS A 122 16.32 4.20 13.94
N ARG A 123 16.26 2.97 13.42
CA ARG A 123 16.18 2.70 11.98
C ARG A 123 14.88 3.27 11.42
N LYS A 124 14.96 3.78 10.19
CA LYS A 124 13.84 4.33 9.44
C LYS A 124 14.15 4.38 7.97
N TYR A 125 13.11 4.41 7.16
CA TYR A 125 13.24 4.77 5.76
C TYR A 125 13.91 6.14 5.59
N SER A 126 14.78 6.26 4.59
CA SER A 126 15.28 7.54 4.11
C SER A 126 15.45 7.49 2.59
N PRO A 127 14.87 8.46 1.85
CA PRO A 127 15.06 8.59 0.41
C PRO A 127 16.54 8.54 0.02
N LEU A 128 16.86 7.85 -1.08
CA LEU A 128 18.20 7.63 -1.63
C LEU A 128 19.22 6.91 -0.70
N ARG A 129 18.82 6.53 0.52
CA ARG A 129 19.67 5.84 1.50
C ARG A 129 19.14 4.48 1.91
N GLN A 130 17.86 4.23 1.70
CA GLN A 130 17.27 2.90 1.87
C GLN A 130 17.95 1.94 0.88
N PRO A 131 18.59 0.86 1.37
CA PRO A 131 19.13 -0.16 0.48
C PRO A 131 18.03 -0.76 -0.40
N THR A 132 18.34 -0.98 -1.68
CA THR A 132 17.45 -1.74 -2.58
C THR A 132 17.57 -3.23 -2.26
N ALA A 133 16.56 -4.01 -2.67
CA ALA A 133 16.60 -5.46 -2.59
C ALA A 133 17.85 -6.02 -3.31
N GLN A 134 18.17 -5.48 -4.50
CA GLN A 134 19.35 -5.89 -5.26
C GLN A 134 20.67 -5.64 -4.50
N GLN A 135 20.83 -4.46 -3.91
CA GLN A 135 22.04 -4.15 -3.14
C GLN A 135 22.23 -5.09 -1.96
N VAL A 136 21.14 -5.42 -1.26
CA VAL A 136 21.17 -6.34 -0.12
C VAL A 136 21.47 -7.77 -0.55
N MET A 137 20.84 -8.27 -1.62
CA MET A 137 21.13 -9.61 -2.16
C MET A 137 22.57 -9.72 -2.67
N ILE A 138 23.04 -8.77 -3.48
CA ILE A 138 24.41 -8.77 -4.01
C ILE A 138 25.41 -8.79 -2.86
N LYS A 139 25.26 -7.90 -1.87
CA LYS A 139 26.18 -7.84 -0.72
C LYS A 139 26.18 -9.15 0.07
N THR A 140 25.00 -9.69 0.37
CA THR A 140 24.86 -10.88 1.21
C THR A 140 25.39 -12.13 0.49
N ILE A 141 24.90 -12.39 -0.72
CA ILE A 141 25.21 -13.61 -1.48
C ILE A 141 26.68 -13.60 -1.96
N SER A 142 27.27 -12.43 -2.24
CA SER A 142 28.71 -12.37 -2.58
C SER A 142 29.62 -12.67 -1.39
N SER A 143 29.12 -12.59 -0.15
CA SER A 143 29.92 -12.81 1.06
C SER A 143 30.13 -14.30 1.39
N GLY A 144 29.35 -15.20 0.80
CA GLY A 144 29.52 -16.64 1.00
C GLY A 144 28.27 -17.46 0.62
N PRO A 145 28.33 -18.78 0.83
CA PRO A 145 27.20 -19.68 0.63
C PRO A 145 25.96 -19.19 1.39
N THR A 146 24.83 -19.16 0.70
CA THR A 146 23.58 -18.57 1.20
C THR A 146 22.38 -19.45 0.81
N VAL A 147 21.51 -19.71 1.77
CA VAL A 147 20.17 -20.28 1.53
C VAL A 147 19.16 -19.14 1.36
N VAL A 148 18.24 -19.26 0.40
CA VAL A 148 17.26 -18.21 0.09
C VAL A 148 15.85 -18.70 0.38
N PHE A 149 15.10 -17.90 1.13
CA PHE A 149 13.68 -18.13 1.44
C PHE A 149 12.84 -17.17 0.60
N LEU A 150 11.86 -17.69 -0.14
CA LEU A 150 10.96 -16.93 -0.99
C LEU A 150 9.52 -17.11 -0.48
N LEU A 151 9.07 -16.12 0.29
CA LEU A 151 7.74 -16.03 0.91
C LEU A 151 6.76 -15.15 0.13
N GLY A 152 7.28 -14.36 -0.81
CA GLY A 152 6.50 -13.44 -1.62
C GLY A 152 6.79 -13.61 -3.10
N SER A 153 6.35 -12.64 -3.91
CA SER A 153 6.58 -12.70 -5.35
C SER A 153 8.08 -12.74 -5.70
N HIS A 154 8.38 -13.58 -6.69
CA HIS A 154 9.75 -13.96 -7.07
C HIS A 154 10.55 -12.85 -7.76
N THR A 155 9.93 -11.70 -8.04
CA THR A 155 10.46 -10.63 -8.89
C THR A 155 11.86 -10.17 -8.49
N ASN A 156 12.07 -9.85 -7.20
CA ASN A 156 13.37 -9.40 -6.70
C ASN A 156 14.48 -10.43 -7.01
N PHE A 157 14.23 -11.68 -6.67
CA PHE A 157 15.23 -12.74 -6.79
C PHE A 157 15.48 -13.16 -8.25
N ALA A 158 14.43 -13.22 -9.08
CA ALA A 158 14.60 -13.45 -10.52
C ALA A 158 15.47 -12.38 -11.18
N LEU A 159 15.20 -11.09 -10.89
CA LEU A 159 16.01 -9.98 -11.39
C LEU A 159 17.47 -10.09 -10.93
N PHE A 160 17.70 -10.52 -9.68
CA PHE A 160 19.04 -10.78 -9.16
C PHE A 160 19.74 -11.89 -9.96
N LEU A 161 19.07 -13.02 -10.18
CA LEU A 161 19.62 -14.17 -10.90
C LEU A 161 19.95 -13.85 -12.37
N ILE A 162 19.10 -13.06 -13.04
CA ILE A 162 19.32 -12.64 -14.43
C ILE A 162 20.50 -11.65 -14.50
N SER A 163 20.56 -10.69 -13.58
CA SER A 163 21.56 -9.62 -13.62
C SER A 163 22.92 -10.05 -13.06
N ASN A 164 22.96 -11.06 -12.19
CA ASN A 164 24.17 -11.51 -11.49
C ASN A 164 24.38 -13.03 -11.63
N PRO A 165 24.46 -13.58 -12.85
CA PRO A 165 24.52 -15.03 -13.06
C PRO A 165 25.76 -15.68 -12.41
N HIS A 166 26.86 -14.92 -12.27
CA HIS A 166 28.10 -15.37 -11.63
C HIS A 166 27.97 -15.61 -10.11
N LEU A 167 26.94 -15.03 -9.45
CA LEU A 167 26.67 -15.22 -8.02
C LEU A 167 25.74 -16.41 -7.74
N LYS A 168 25.16 -17.04 -8.77
CA LYS A 168 24.31 -18.24 -8.60
C LYS A 168 25.01 -19.36 -7.84
N LYS A 169 26.32 -19.53 -8.06
CA LYS A 169 27.16 -20.54 -7.40
C LYS A 169 27.27 -20.39 -5.88
N ASN A 170 26.92 -19.21 -5.35
CA ASN A 170 26.93 -18.95 -3.91
C ASN A 170 25.57 -19.24 -3.26
N ILE A 171 24.56 -19.65 -4.04
CA ILE A 171 23.25 -20.02 -3.51
C ILE A 171 23.21 -21.54 -3.37
N GLU A 172 23.09 -22.01 -2.14
CA GLU A 172 23.10 -23.45 -1.84
C GLU A 172 21.74 -24.08 -2.12
N HIS A 173 20.66 -23.40 -1.71
CA HIS A 173 19.30 -23.91 -1.82
C HIS A 173 18.28 -22.78 -1.82
N ILE A 174 17.15 -23.01 -2.49
CA ILE A 174 15.99 -22.10 -2.51
C ILE A 174 14.80 -22.80 -1.88
N TYR A 175 14.21 -22.21 -0.85
CA TYR A 175 12.93 -22.66 -0.30
C TYR A 175 11.83 -21.69 -0.71
N ILE A 176 10.75 -22.22 -1.28
CA ILE A 176 9.69 -21.45 -1.92
C ILE A 176 8.37 -21.79 -1.25
N MET A 177 7.68 -20.78 -0.70
CA MET A 177 6.26 -20.86 -0.44
C MET A 177 5.53 -20.36 -1.70
N GLY A 178 4.72 -21.22 -2.30
CA GLY A 178 3.86 -20.85 -3.40
C GLY A 178 3.55 -21.97 -4.36
N GLY A 179 2.69 -21.68 -5.33
CA GLY A 179 2.22 -22.66 -6.30
C GLY A 179 1.16 -23.63 -5.76
N GLY A 180 0.54 -24.37 -6.67
CA GLY A 180 -0.35 -25.49 -6.38
C GLY A 180 -0.19 -26.52 -7.48
N VAL A 181 0.39 -27.68 -7.19
CA VAL A 181 0.82 -28.66 -8.20
C VAL A 181 -0.30 -29.64 -8.52
N ARG A 182 -0.88 -30.23 -7.48
CA ARG A 182 -2.01 -31.16 -7.43
C ARG A 182 -3.03 -30.72 -6.36
N SER A 183 -3.03 -29.43 -6.03
CA SER A 183 -3.82 -28.84 -4.95
C SER A 183 -5.30 -29.10 -5.13
N GLN A 184 -5.89 -29.93 -4.27
CA GLN A 184 -7.34 -30.09 -4.18
C GLN A 184 -7.84 -29.06 -3.18
N ASN A 185 -8.53 -28.01 -3.65
CA ASN A 185 -9.03 -26.99 -2.74
C ASN A 185 -10.18 -27.56 -1.88
N LEU A 186 -9.98 -27.61 -0.56
CA LEU A 186 -10.95 -28.05 0.44
C LEU A 186 -11.99 -26.98 0.82
N THR A 187 -11.78 -25.71 0.44
CA THR A 187 -12.57 -24.54 0.90
C THR A 187 -13.59 -24.01 -0.11
N GLY A 188 -13.69 -24.63 -1.29
CA GLY A 188 -14.94 -24.56 -2.06
C GLY A 188 -15.99 -25.45 -1.39
N CYS A 189 -17.28 -25.14 -1.52
CA CYS A 189 -18.39 -25.89 -0.92
C CYS A 189 -18.49 -27.36 -1.39
N CYS A 190 -17.51 -28.22 -1.07
CA CYS A 190 -17.45 -29.62 -1.47
C CYS A 190 -17.50 -30.57 -0.26
N PRO A 191 -18.44 -30.47 0.71
CA PRO A 191 -18.79 -31.63 1.52
C PRO A 191 -19.56 -32.62 0.63
N LYS A 192 -19.41 -33.94 0.89
CA LYS A 192 -20.05 -35.01 0.09
C LYS A 192 -21.59 -34.91 -0.02
N ASN A 193 -22.24 -34.06 0.79
CA ASN A 193 -23.69 -33.83 0.84
C ASN A 193 -24.03 -32.33 1.05
N SER A 194 -23.74 -31.43 0.09
CA SER A 194 -24.18 -30.02 0.19
C SER A 194 -25.61 -29.80 -0.33
N THR A 195 -26.36 -28.92 0.34
CA THR A 195 -27.73 -28.49 0.02
C THR A 195 -27.76 -27.54 -1.19
N SER A 196 -28.98 -27.28 -1.70
CA SER A 196 -29.32 -26.71 -3.02
C SER A 196 -28.86 -25.27 -3.33
N SER A 197 -28.01 -24.64 -2.52
CA SER A 197 -27.36 -23.35 -2.83
C SER A 197 -25.95 -23.49 -3.39
N CYS A 198 -25.36 -24.68 -3.34
CA CYS A 198 -24.00 -24.96 -3.79
C CYS A 198 -23.97 -25.42 -5.26
N GLN A 199 -23.17 -24.78 -6.12
CA GLN A 199 -22.95 -25.26 -7.48
C GLN A 199 -21.80 -26.27 -7.53
N THR A 200 -22.07 -27.47 -8.06
CA THR A 200 -21.11 -28.59 -8.21
C THR A 200 -19.93 -28.31 -9.15
N THR A 201 -19.90 -27.17 -9.83
CA THR A 201 -18.80 -26.69 -10.69
C THR A 201 -17.58 -26.21 -9.89
N GLU A 202 -17.62 -26.31 -8.56
CA GLU A 202 -16.62 -25.78 -7.64
C GLU A 202 -15.57 -26.77 -7.09
N CYS A 203 -15.31 -27.92 -7.73
CA CYS A 203 -14.30 -28.89 -7.21
C CYS A 203 -13.18 -29.20 -8.26
N GLY A 204 -11.90 -29.29 -7.85
CA GLY A 204 -10.75 -29.68 -8.69
C GLY A 204 -9.38 -29.08 -8.32
N ASP A 205 -8.34 -29.33 -9.14
CA ASP A 205 -6.99 -28.73 -9.01
C ASP A 205 -7.09 -27.20 -9.02
N ARG A 206 -6.86 -26.57 -7.87
CA ARG A 206 -7.21 -25.16 -7.62
C ARG A 206 -6.08 -24.42 -6.91
N GLY A 207 -5.81 -23.23 -7.44
CA GLY A 207 -5.01 -22.20 -6.78
C GLY A 207 -5.81 -21.42 -5.74
N ASN A 208 -5.24 -20.32 -5.22
CA ASN A 208 -5.86 -19.48 -4.18
C ASN A 208 -6.25 -18.07 -4.65
N LEU A 209 -6.26 -17.79 -5.96
CA LEU A 209 -6.81 -16.54 -6.50
C LEU A 209 -8.33 -16.46 -6.31
N PHE A 210 -8.79 -15.96 -5.16
CA PHE A 210 -10.22 -15.86 -4.86
C PHE A 210 -10.95 -14.76 -5.64
N THR A 211 -10.24 -13.72 -6.09
CA THR A 211 -10.82 -12.58 -6.81
C THR A 211 -10.89 -12.76 -8.33
N ASP A 212 -10.06 -13.66 -8.86
CA ASP A 212 -9.80 -13.82 -10.30
C ASP A 212 -10.07 -15.25 -10.82
N TYR A 213 -10.75 -16.06 -10.00
CA TYR A 213 -11.02 -17.47 -10.29
C TYR A 213 -11.69 -17.70 -11.66
N THR A 214 -12.56 -16.79 -12.11
CA THR A 214 -13.28 -16.93 -13.39
C THR A 214 -12.36 -16.80 -14.61
N SER A 215 -11.17 -16.21 -14.45
CA SER A 215 -10.18 -16.06 -15.52
C SER A 215 -9.04 -17.06 -15.34
N ASN A 216 -8.56 -17.21 -14.10
CA ASN A 216 -7.44 -18.08 -13.76
C ASN A 216 -7.68 -18.82 -12.43
N PRO A 217 -8.23 -20.04 -12.47
CA PRO A 217 -8.54 -20.82 -11.28
C PRO A 217 -7.35 -21.63 -10.73
N TYR A 218 -6.18 -21.58 -11.38
CA TYR A 218 -5.07 -22.51 -11.16
C TYR A 218 -3.92 -21.93 -10.34
N ALA A 219 -3.79 -20.61 -10.33
CA ALA A 219 -2.59 -19.97 -9.83
C ALA A 219 -2.63 -19.69 -8.32
N GLU A 220 -1.44 -19.66 -7.74
CA GLU A 220 -1.23 -19.20 -6.36
C GLU A 220 -0.68 -17.77 -6.40
N PHE A 221 -1.05 -16.91 -5.44
CA PHE A 221 -0.70 -15.48 -5.42
C PHE A 221 0.79 -15.19 -5.64
N ASN A 222 1.71 -15.82 -4.90
CA ASN A 222 3.16 -15.56 -5.00
C ASN A 222 3.73 -15.86 -6.39
N LEU A 223 3.20 -16.86 -7.09
CA LEU A 223 3.57 -17.14 -8.48
C LEU A 223 2.81 -16.28 -9.49
N PHE A 224 1.53 -15.99 -9.24
CA PHE A 224 0.68 -15.20 -10.11
C PHE A 224 1.11 -13.73 -10.18
N MET A 225 1.65 -13.18 -9.09
CA MET A 225 2.10 -11.79 -9.05
C MET A 225 3.26 -11.50 -10.03
N ASP A 226 4.05 -12.52 -10.39
CA ASP A 226 5.06 -12.43 -11.45
C ASP A 226 5.41 -13.84 -12.00
N PRO A 227 4.60 -14.38 -12.94
CA PRO A 227 4.77 -15.72 -13.45
C PRO A 227 6.11 -15.94 -14.14
N PHE A 228 6.60 -14.90 -14.85
CA PHE A 228 7.89 -14.97 -15.51
C PHE A 228 9.03 -15.02 -14.51
N ALA A 229 9.00 -14.22 -13.44
CA ALA A 229 9.99 -14.32 -12.37
C ALA A 229 9.98 -15.69 -11.69
N ALA A 230 8.80 -16.23 -11.38
CA ALA A 230 8.65 -17.57 -10.80
C ALA A 230 9.27 -18.66 -11.70
N TYR A 231 9.02 -18.59 -13.01
CA TYR A 231 9.65 -19.47 -14.00
C TYR A 231 11.19 -19.36 -13.96
N GLN A 232 11.73 -18.14 -13.96
CA GLN A 232 13.18 -17.92 -13.93
C GLN A 232 13.86 -18.46 -12.65
N VAL A 233 13.16 -18.41 -11.51
CA VAL A 233 13.67 -18.96 -10.25
C VAL A 233 13.66 -20.49 -10.27
N ILE A 234 12.54 -21.12 -10.65
CA ILE A 234 12.43 -22.59 -10.68
C ILE A 234 13.37 -23.20 -11.73
N HIS A 235 13.54 -22.55 -12.88
CA HIS A 235 14.46 -22.97 -13.94
C HIS A 235 15.90 -22.45 -13.77
N SER A 236 16.26 -21.96 -12.58
CA SER A 236 17.56 -21.34 -12.34
C SER A 236 18.74 -22.32 -12.34
N GLY A 237 18.47 -23.62 -12.17
CA GLY A 237 19.46 -24.69 -11.97
C GLY A 237 19.94 -24.85 -10.52
N ILE A 238 19.43 -24.04 -9.60
CA ILE A 238 19.75 -24.11 -8.17
C ILE A 238 18.80 -25.12 -7.49
N PRO A 239 19.27 -25.98 -6.57
CA PRO A 239 18.40 -26.85 -5.80
C PRO A 239 17.25 -26.09 -5.13
N ALA A 240 16.03 -26.58 -5.31
CA ALA A 240 14.83 -25.93 -4.78
C ALA A 240 13.94 -26.91 -4.02
N THR A 241 13.29 -26.39 -2.98
CA THR A 241 12.17 -27.05 -2.30
C THR A 241 10.94 -26.16 -2.36
N LEU A 242 9.85 -26.72 -2.87
CA LEU A 242 8.56 -26.07 -2.98
C LEU A 242 7.65 -26.52 -1.84
N VAL A 243 7.02 -25.57 -1.17
CA VAL A 243 5.93 -25.78 -0.22
C VAL A 243 4.68 -25.16 -0.84
N PRO A 244 3.95 -25.93 -1.65
CA PRO A 244 2.77 -25.45 -2.38
C PRO A 244 1.50 -25.55 -1.53
N LEU A 245 0.41 -25.04 -2.11
CA LEU A 245 -0.94 -25.16 -1.57
C LEU A 245 -1.34 -26.61 -1.26
N ASP A 246 -0.82 -27.59 -2.00
CA ASP A 246 -1.03 -29.01 -1.75
C ASP A 246 -0.74 -29.39 -0.29
N ALA A 247 0.38 -28.91 0.24
CA ALA A 247 0.78 -29.20 1.61
C ALA A 247 0.13 -28.23 2.60
N THR A 248 0.08 -26.93 2.29
CA THR A 248 -0.44 -25.94 3.25
C THR A 248 -1.95 -26.10 3.46
N ASN A 249 -2.70 -26.57 2.46
CA ASN A 249 -4.13 -26.89 2.60
C ASN A 249 -4.39 -28.03 3.60
N THR A 250 -3.36 -28.76 4.03
CA THR A 250 -3.47 -29.83 5.04
C THR A 250 -3.14 -29.38 6.45
N ILE A 251 -2.82 -28.08 6.65
CA ILE A 251 -2.54 -27.45 7.95
C ILE A 251 -3.35 -26.16 8.14
N PRO A 252 -4.71 -26.24 8.15
CA PRO A 252 -5.55 -25.09 8.46
C PRO A 252 -5.37 -24.67 9.93
N VAL A 253 -5.44 -23.37 10.22
CA VAL A 253 -5.50 -22.85 11.59
C VAL A 253 -6.82 -23.30 12.20
N THR A 254 -6.80 -24.39 12.97
CA THR A 254 -8.01 -24.93 13.62
C THR A 254 -8.42 -24.10 14.84
N GLU A 255 -9.65 -24.30 15.30
CA GLU A 255 -10.13 -23.69 16.54
C GLU A 255 -9.27 -24.12 17.74
N GLU A 256 -8.89 -25.40 17.83
CA GLU A 256 -8.03 -25.91 18.90
C GLU A 256 -6.64 -25.28 18.86
N PHE A 257 -6.04 -25.11 17.67
CA PHE A 257 -4.77 -24.41 17.55
C PHE A 257 -4.91 -22.94 17.96
N PHE A 258 -5.97 -22.26 17.50
CA PHE A 258 -6.23 -20.87 17.83
C PHE A 258 -6.36 -20.65 19.34
N GLU A 259 -7.18 -21.46 20.02
CA GLU A 259 -7.34 -21.40 21.48
C GLU A 259 -6.06 -21.74 22.23
N THR A 260 -5.28 -22.71 21.72
CA THR A 260 -4.01 -23.09 22.34
C THR A 260 -2.99 -21.96 22.19
N PHE A 261 -2.96 -21.29 21.04
CA PHE A 261 -2.13 -20.12 20.82
C PHE A 261 -2.59 -18.95 21.71
N GLU A 262 -3.90 -18.74 21.86
CA GLU A 262 -4.44 -17.73 22.78
C GLU A 262 -3.90 -17.91 24.20
N LYS A 263 -3.84 -19.16 24.67
CA LYS A 263 -3.36 -19.52 26.00
C LYS A 263 -1.83 -19.51 26.12
N ASN A 264 -1.08 -19.50 25.00
CA ASN A 264 0.38 -19.66 24.97
C ASN A 264 1.08 -18.48 24.26
N GLN A 265 1.15 -17.34 24.94
CA GLN A 265 1.74 -16.08 24.45
C GLN A 265 2.77 -15.50 25.44
N ASN A 266 3.76 -16.31 25.81
CA ASN A 266 4.77 -16.01 26.83
C ASN A 266 5.82 -14.98 26.38
N THR A 267 5.88 -14.64 25.09
CA THR A 267 6.84 -13.70 24.50
C THR A 267 6.13 -12.59 23.73
N TYR A 268 6.82 -11.47 23.48
CA TYR A 268 6.22 -10.34 22.76
C TYR A 268 5.91 -10.68 21.29
N GLU A 269 6.78 -11.44 20.64
CA GLU A 269 6.59 -11.94 19.29
C GLU A 269 5.39 -12.90 19.20
N ALA A 270 5.20 -13.80 20.17
CA ALA A 270 4.02 -14.67 20.23
C ALA A 270 2.73 -13.85 20.40
N GLN A 271 2.74 -12.84 21.29
CA GLN A 271 1.60 -11.94 21.49
C GLN A 271 1.28 -11.12 20.22
N TYR A 272 2.31 -10.65 19.51
CA TYR A 272 2.12 -9.90 18.27
C TYR A 272 1.51 -10.78 17.19
N CYS A 273 2.04 -11.99 17.01
CA CYS A 273 1.53 -12.99 16.07
C CYS A 273 0.06 -13.32 16.38
N PHE A 274 -0.25 -13.69 17.61
CA PHE A 274 -1.62 -14.05 17.99
C PHE A 274 -2.58 -12.87 17.81
N LYS A 275 -2.20 -11.64 18.17
CA LYS A 275 -3.04 -10.47 17.98
C LYS A 275 -3.34 -10.21 16.49
N SER A 276 -2.35 -10.41 15.62
CA SER A 276 -2.54 -10.34 14.16
C SER A 276 -3.51 -11.42 13.68
N LEU A 277 -3.36 -12.65 14.16
CA LEU A 277 -4.22 -13.78 13.84
C LEU A 277 -5.66 -13.57 14.29
N LYS A 278 -5.85 -13.10 15.52
CA LYS A 278 -7.16 -12.83 16.09
C LYS A 278 -7.92 -11.81 15.26
N ILE A 279 -7.27 -10.72 14.87
CA ILE A 279 -7.94 -9.71 14.05
C ILE A 279 -8.24 -10.27 12.66
N ALA A 280 -7.33 -11.03 12.04
CA ALA A 280 -7.62 -11.72 10.78
C ALA A 280 -8.84 -12.65 10.91
N ARG A 281 -8.98 -13.38 12.01
CA ARG A 281 -10.15 -14.21 12.33
C ARG A 281 -11.42 -13.37 12.48
N ASP A 282 -11.37 -12.34 13.32
CA ASP A 282 -12.55 -11.54 13.66
C ASP A 282 -13.07 -10.74 12.46
N THR A 283 -12.16 -10.34 11.57
CA THR A 283 -12.45 -9.57 10.35
C THR A 283 -12.63 -10.42 9.10
N TRP A 284 -12.48 -11.75 9.21
CA TRP A 284 -12.70 -12.68 8.10
C TRP A 284 -14.10 -12.49 7.50
N PHE A 285 -14.20 -12.65 6.19
CA PHE A 285 -15.41 -12.30 5.43
C PHE A 285 -16.60 -13.22 5.71
N ASP A 286 -16.36 -14.42 6.27
CA ASP A 286 -17.37 -15.39 6.66
C ASP A 286 -17.00 -16.15 7.97
N ASP A 287 -17.79 -17.16 8.32
CA ASP A 287 -17.60 -18.00 9.52
C ASP A 287 -16.68 -19.21 9.29
N HIS A 288 -16.03 -19.33 8.12
CA HIS A 288 -15.19 -20.48 7.75
C HIS A 288 -13.69 -20.23 8.00
N PHE A 289 -13.31 -19.27 8.85
CA PHE A 289 -11.90 -18.95 9.12
C PHE A 289 -11.08 -20.20 9.48
N TYR A 290 -11.57 -21.02 10.42
CA TYR A 290 -10.84 -22.20 10.91
C TYR A 290 -10.68 -23.33 9.89
N THR A 291 -11.34 -23.24 8.74
CA THR A 291 -11.19 -24.19 7.64
C THR A 291 -10.55 -23.56 6.40
N SER A 292 -10.36 -22.24 6.37
CA SER A 292 -9.92 -21.49 5.17
C SER A 292 -8.69 -20.60 5.34
N TYR A 293 -8.22 -20.40 6.57
CA TYR A 293 -6.91 -19.80 6.85
C TYR A 293 -5.90 -20.89 7.20
N PHE A 294 -4.71 -20.88 6.59
CA PHE A 294 -3.73 -21.95 6.71
C PHE A 294 -2.39 -21.42 7.20
N MET A 295 -1.52 -22.31 7.69
CA MET A 295 -0.11 -21.97 7.91
C MET A 295 0.65 -22.08 6.59
N TRP A 296 0.92 -20.96 5.95
CA TRP A 296 1.66 -20.87 4.69
C TRP A 296 3.16 -20.69 4.97
N ASP A 297 3.60 -19.44 5.10
CA ASP A 297 5.01 -19.05 5.15
C ASP A 297 5.77 -19.64 6.35
N SER A 298 5.07 -19.72 7.49
CA SER A 298 5.59 -20.31 8.71
C SER A 298 5.85 -21.80 8.56
N PHE A 299 4.95 -22.54 7.90
CA PHE A 299 5.13 -23.95 7.63
C PHE A 299 6.32 -24.23 6.69
N MET A 300 6.49 -23.39 5.66
CA MET A 300 7.70 -23.45 4.82
C MET A 300 8.97 -23.24 5.65
N SER A 301 8.95 -22.27 6.57
CA SER A 301 10.08 -21.98 7.46
C SER A 301 10.41 -23.17 8.38
N GLY A 302 9.39 -23.87 8.88
CA GLY A 302 9.54 -25.11 9.63
C GLY A 302 10.19 -26.22 8.80
N ILE A 303 9.68 -26.46 7.58
CA ILE A 303 10.23 -27.46 6.65
C ILE A 303 11.70 -27.17 6.35
N ALA A 304 12.02 -25.92 6.01
CA ALA A 304 13.39 -25.50 5.71
C ALA A 304 14.31 -25.71 6.93
N ALA A 305 13.86 -25.34 8.13
CA ALA A 305 14.63 -25.53 9.35
C ALA A 305 14.92 -27.01 9.66
N SER A 306 13.93 -27.89 9.51
CA SER A 306 14.13 -29.34 9.71
C SER A 306 15.11 -29.94 8.69
N ILE A 307 15.09 -29.49 7.43
CA ILE A 307 16.06 -29.95 6.42
C ILE A 307 17.46 -29.44 6.74
N MET A 308 17.61 -28.16 7.09
CA MET A 308 18.91 -27.54 7.37
C MET A 308 19.60 -28.12 8.61
N ARG A 309 18.83 -28.56 9.62
CA ARG A 309 19.37 -29.21 10.83
C ARG A 309 19.94 -30.61 10.57
N ASN A 310 19.34 -31.36 9.64
CA ASN A 310 19.62 -32.78 9.47
C ASN A 310 20.66 -33.03 8.36
N GLN A 311 21.95 -32.86 8.67
CA GLN A 311 23.06 -33.04 7.72
C GLN A 311 23.20 -34.46 7.14
N HIS A 312 22.63 -35.47 7.80
CA HIS A 312 22.66 -36.88 7.38
C HIS A 312 21.38 -37.36 6.68
N ASN A 313 20.46 -36.44 6.36
CA ASN A 313 19.18 -36.77 5.76
C ASN A 313 19.26 -36.95 4.24
N HIS A 314 19.95 -38.01 3.83
CA HIS A 314 20.17 -38.34 2.42
C HIS A 314 18.87 -38.75 1.68
N GLN A 315 17.81 -39.12 2.41
CA GLN A 315 16.53 -39.54 1.84
C GLN A 315 15.51 -38.39 1.70
N GLY A 316 15.83 -37.19 2.20
CA GLY A 316 14.96 -36.02 2.07
C GLY A 316 13.72 -36.07 2.98
N GLU A 317 13.81 -36.79 4.11
CA GLU A 317 12.77 -36.82 5.13
C GLU A 317 12.55 -35.42 5.73
N ASN A 318 11.39 -35.16 6.30
CA ASN A 318 11.15 -33.91 7.00
C ASN A 318 10.32 -34.19 8.26
N GLU A 319 10.60 -33.51 9.36
CA GLU A 319 9.86 -33.71 10.61
C GLU A 319 8.37 -33.36 10.47
N PHE A 320 8.06 -32.36 9.63
CA PHE A 320 6.74 -31.74 9.55
C PHE A 320 5.96 -32.08 8.30
N ALA A 321 6.61 -32.58 7.24
CA ALA A 321 5.96 -32.82 5.96
C ALA A 321 6.38 -34.14 5.29
N GLU A 322 5.47 -34.69 4.49
CA GLU A 322 5.78 -35.70 3.48
C GLU A 322 6.37 -35.00 2.24
N MET A 323 7.45 -35.54 1.70
CA MET A 323 8.23 -34.92 0.63
C MET A 323 8.32 -35.85 -0.58
N GLU A 324 8.15 -35.30 -1.79
CA GLU A 324 8.30 -36.01 -3.06
C GLU A 324 9.16 -35.23 -4.04
N TYR A 325 9.77 -35.90 -5.03
CA TYR A 325 10.35 -35.21 -6.18
C TYR A 325 9.33 -35.20 -7.32
N ILE A 326 9.00 -34.00 -7.80
CA ILE A 326 8.02 -33.80 -8.87
C ILE A 326 8.65 -32.93 -9.96
N ASN A 327 8.44 -33.30 -11.22
CA ASN A 327 8.83 -32.49 -12.36
C ASN A 327 7.80 -31.39 -12.58
N ILE A 328 8.18 -30.14 -12.30
CA ILE A 328 7.28 -28.99 -12.38
C ILE A 328 7.78 -27.91 -13.34
N THR A 329 6.86 -27.07 -13.78
CA THR A 329 7.15 -25.81 -14.47
C THR A 329 6.12 -24.75 -14.10
N VAL A 330 6.40 -23.48 -14.38
CA VAL A 330 5.44 -22.38 -14.19
C VAL A 330 4.94 -21.91 -15.55
N VAL A 331 3.62 -21.86 -15.72
CA VAL A 331 3.03 -21.34 -16.95
C VAL A 331 3.11 -19.82 -16.94
N THR A 332 3.79 -19.24 -17.93
CA THR A 332 3.97 -17.77 -18.02
C THR A 332 3.08 -17.10 -19.06
N SER A 333 2.50 -17.88 -19.98
CA SER A 333 1.62 -17.39 -21.04
C SER A 333 0.74 -18.53 -21.56
N ASN A 334 -0.34 -18.19 -22.25
CA ASN A 334 -1.40 -19.10 -22.66
C ASN A 334 -1.41 -19.33 -24.17
N MET A 335 -1.70 -20.56 -24.61
CA MET A 335 -1.83 -20.89 -26.04
C MET A 335 -2.97 -20.14 -26.72
N PRO A 336 -2.88 -19.85 -28.03
CA PRO A 336 -1.80 -20.23 -28.95
C PRO A 336 -0.53 -19.37 -28.80
N TYR A 337 0.65 -20.01 -28.90
CA TYR A 337 1.93 -19.32 -28.84
C TYR A 337 2.27 -18.65 -30.19
N GLY A 338 2.90 -17.48 -30.14
CA GLY A 338 3.38 -16.72 -31.29
C GLY A 338 2.34 -15.84 -31.99
N ILE A 339 1.10 -15.82 -31.48
CA ILE A 339 0.06 -14.90 -31.94
C ILE A 339 0.11 -13.63 -31.09
N SER A 340 0.37 -12.49 -31.72
CA SER A 340 0.34 -11.20 -31.04
C SER A 340 -1.09 -10.66 -31.00
N ASP A 341 -1.61 -10.46 -29.80
CA ASP A 341 -2.91 -9.83 -29.53
C ASP A 341 -2.80 -8.58 -28.64
N GLY A 342 -1.58 -8.09 -28.42
CA GLY A 342 -1.29 -6.93 -27.56
C GLY A 342 -1.14 -7.25 -26.08
N SER A 343 -1.46 -8.47 -25.63
CA SER A 343 -1.51 -8.81 -24.20
C SER A 343 -0.14 -8.99 -23.54
N ASN A 344 0.90 -9.32 -24.33
CA ASN A 344 2.21 -9.75 -23.88
C ASN A 344 3.34 -8.76 -24.27
N PRO A 345 3.70 -7.82 -23.37
CA PRO A 345 4.73 -6.80 -23.59
C PRO A 345 6.14 -7.31 -23.92
N PHE A 346 6.43 -8.61 -23.73
CA PHE A 346 7.71 -9.18 -24.16
C PHE A 346 7.81 -9.27 -25.69
N PHE A 347 6.69 -9.39 -26.38
CA PHE A 347 6.61 -9.60 -27.84
C PHE A 347 5.88 -8.47 -28.56
N ASP A 348 4.85 -7.88 -27.95
CA ASP A 348 3.98 -6.92 -28.62
C ASP A 348 4.73 -5.67 -29.11
N GLY A 349 4.45 -5.28 -30.36
CA GLY A 349 5.04 -4.12 -31.01
C GLY A 349 6.57 -4.17 -31.21
N ARG A 350 7.20 -5.36 -31.17
CA ARG A 350 8.67 -5.51 -31.18
C ARG A 350 9.17 -6.35 -32.35
N THR A 351 10.28 -5.92 -32.93
CA THR A 351 11.05 -6.70 -33.92
C THR A 351 11.87 -7.81 -33.28
N THR A 352 12.38 -7.58 -32.05
CA THR A 352 13.11 -8.57 -31.25
C THR A 352 12.45 -8.65 -29.87
N PRO A 353 11.99 -9.84 -29.43
CA PRO A 353 11.39 -10.01 -28.11
C PRO A 353 12.35 -9.60 -26.98
N LYS A 354 11.79 -9.09 -25.87
CA LYS A 354 12.58 -8.84 -24.65
C LYS A 354 13.24 -10.15 -24.20
N PHE A 355 14.45 -10.05 -23.65
CA PHE A 355 15.23 -11.18 -23.14
C PHE A 355 15.54 -12.28 -24.18
N ASN A 356 15.47 -11.95 -25.48
CA ASN A 356 15.67 -12.90 -26.59
C ASN A 356 14.76 -14.13 -26.50
N LEU A 357 13.52 -13.95 -25.99
CA LEU A 357 12.55 -15.04 -25.91
C LEU A 357 12.14 -15.53 -27.31
N GLU A 358 11.86 -16.82 -27.43
CA GLU A 358 11.52 -17.46 -28.71
C GLU A 358 10.12 -17.05 -29.21
N ILE A 359 10.03 -16.64 -30.48
CA ILE A 359 8.82 -16.07 -31.10
C ILE A 359 7.62 -17.05 -31.16
N ASN A 360 7.84 -18.36 -31.06
CA ASN A 360 6.77 -19.36 -30.95
C ASN A 360 6.94 -20.27 -29.71
N GLY A 361 7.71 -19.79 -28.72
CA GLY A 361 8.00 -20.53 -27.50
C GLY A 361 6.89 -20.44 -26.46
N VAL A 362 7.08 -21.13 -25.34
CA VAL A 362 6.11 -21.19 -24.23
C VAL A 362 5.81 -19.86 -23.54
N HIS A 363 6.60 -18.82 -23.85
CA HIS A 363 6.45 -17.48 -23.31
C HIS A 363 5.73 -16.52 -24.26
N SER A 364 5.47 -16.91 -25.52
CA SER A 364 4.96 -16.02 -26.58
C SER A 364 3.44 -16.06 -26.78
N GLY A 365 2.71 -16.59 -25.80
CA GLY A 365 1.26 -16.64 -25.81
C GLY A 365 0.59 -15.42 -25.20
N HIS A 366 -0.73 -15.52 -25.04
CA HIS A 366 -1.54 -14.52 -24.36
C HIS A 366 -1.18 -14.45 -22.87
N VAL A 367 -1.07 -13.25 -22.33
CA VAL A 367 -0.84 -13.02 -20.90
C VAL A 367 -2.01 -12.26 -20.32
N GLN A 368 -2.57 -12.75 -19.22
CA GLN A 368 -3.78 -12.19 -18.65
C GLN A 368 -3.62 -10.68 -18.36
N THR A 369 -4.51 -9.84 -18.86
CA THR A 369 -4.40 -8.37 -18.81
C THR A 369 -5.17 -7.71 -17.67
N ARG A 370 -6.20 -8.38 -17.15
CA ARG A 370 -7.09 -7.88 -16.09
C ARG A 370 -7.88 -9.03 -15.45
N LEU A 371 -8.57 -8.77 -14.34
CA LEU A 371 -9.42 -9.74 -13.61
C LEU A 371 -10.50 -10.41 -14.44
N ARG A 372 -11.02 -9.74 -15.45
CA ARG A 372 -12.07 -10.26 -16.34
C ARG A 372 -11.59 -10.14 -17.77
N ASP A 373 -10.41 -10.70 -18.01
CA ASP A 373 -9.84 -10.75 -19.35
C ASP A 373 -10.78 -11.57 -20.26
N PRO A 374 -11.34 -10.96 -21.32
CA PRO A 374 -12.26 -11.67 -22.22
C PRO A 374 -11.60 -12.88 -22.89
N PHE A 375 -10.28 -12.86 -23.08
CA PHE A 375 -9.58 -14.03 -23.57
C PHE A 375 -9.69 -15.16 -22.56
N CYS A 376 -9.50 -14.91 -21.26
CA CYS A 376 -9.45 -15.94 -20.23
C CYS A 376 -10.81 -16.56 -19.88
N ILE A 377 -11.92 -15.87 -20.17
CA ILE A 377 -13.27 -16.32 -19.81
C ILE A 377 -13.83 -17.30 -20.85
N VAL A 378 -14.43 -18.41 -20.39
CA VAL A 378 -15.12 -19.38 -21.25
C VAL A 378 -16.58 -19.58 -20.83
N LYS A 379 -17.43 -20.01 -21.78
CA LYS A 379 -18.90 -20.14 -21.59
C LYS A 379 -19.32 -21.03 -20.41
N ASN A 380 -18.49 -21.97 -19.99
CA ASN A 380 -18.76 -22.91 -18.89
C ASN A 380 -18.30 -22.39 -17.51
N GLY A 381 -17.87 -21.12 -17.40
CA GLY A 381 -17.58 -20.42 -16.13
C GLY A 381 -16.20 -20.66 -15.50
N ARG A 382 -15.48 -21.74 -15.86
CA ARG A 382 -14.10 -21.99 -15.39
C ARG A 382 -13.07 -21.33 -16.30
N GLY A 383 -12.32 -20.37 -15.80
CA GLY A 383 -11.31 -19.64 -16.58
C GLY A 383 -10.27 -20.54 -17.24
N LYS A 384 -9.83 -20.18 -18.44
CA LYS A 384 -8.82 -20.95 -19.21
C LYS A 384 -7.39 -20.44 -19.09
N CYS A 385 -7.18 -19.25 -18.52
CA CYS A 385 -5.82 -18.74 -18.32
C CYS A 385 -5.14 -19.47 -17.17
N GLN A 386 -3.82 -19.58 -17.27
CA GLN A 386 -2.98 -20.39 -16.38
C GLN A 386 -1.72 -19.63 -15.95
N ASP A 387 -1.66 -18.30 -16.12
CA ASP A 387 -0.56 -17.46 -15.65
C ASP A 387 -0.21 -17.81 -14.20
N GLY A 388 1.04 -18.16 -13.91
CA GLY A 388 1.49 -18.51 -12.55
C GLY A 388 1.12 -19.93 -12.09
N TYR A 389 0.43 -20.74 -12.91
CA TYR A 389 0.13 -22.13 -12.57
C TYR A 389 1.41 -22.96 -12.46
N THR A 390 1.62 -23.62 -11.32
CA THR A 390 2.68 -24.62 -11.14
C THR A 390 2.23 -25.96 -11.69
N LYS A 391 2.63 -26.27 -12.91
CA LYS A 391 2.16 -27.44 -13.61
C LYS A 391 3.14 -28.59 -13.48
N GLU A 392 2.65 -29.74 -13.05
CA GLU A 392 3.37 -31.01 -13.20
C GLU A 392 3.47 -31.37 -14.70
N VAL A 393 4.68 -31.71 -15.14
CA VAL A 393 4.94 -32.01 -16.55
C VAL A 393 5.83 -33.24 -16.73
N VAL A 394 5.58 -33.97 -17.81
CA VAL A 394 6.41 -35.12 -18.22
C VAL A 394 7.40 -34.67 -19.30
N GLY A 395 8.66 -35.07 -19.16
CA GLY A 395 9.73 -34.82 -20.14
C GLY A 395 10.62 -33.61 -19.81
N PRO A 396 11.47 -33.17 -20.77
CA PRO A 396 12.58 -32.26 -20.52
C PRO A 396 12.18 -30.80 -20.23
N ARG A 397 10.88 -30.50 -20.26
CA ARG A 397 10.35 -29.14 -20.01
C ARG A 397 10.09 -28.85 -18.53
N GLY A 398 10.16 -29.85 -17.67
CA GLY A 398 10.04 -29.71 -16.22
C GLY A 398 11.39 -29.75 -15.53
N VAL A 399 11.43 -29.19 -14.34
CA VAL A 399 12.58 -29.29 -13.43
C VAL A 399 12.18 -30.21 -12.27
N PRO A 400 13.01 -31.21 -11.91
CA PRO A 400 12.78 -32.03 -10.73
C PRO A 400 12.98 -31.16 -9.48
N VAL A 401 11.89 -30.89 -8.76
CA VAL A 401 11.90 -30.08 -7.53
C VAL A 401 11.42 -30.95 -6.39
N ARG A 402 12.01 -30.76 -5.20
CA ARG A 402 11.51 -31.42 -3.98
C ARG A 402 10.26 -30.67 -3.51
N VAL A 403 9.12 -31.34 -3.43
CA VAL A 403 7.82 -30.75 -3.14
C VAL A 403 7.29 -31.34 -1.84
N ALA A 404 6.86 -30.48 -0.90
CA ALA A 404 6.05 -30.92 0.22
C ALA A 404 4.65 -31.27 -0.30
N VAL A 405 4.15 -32.46 0.01
CA VAL A 405 2.84 -32.93 -0.47
C VAL A 405 1.76 -32.91 0.60
N ARG A 406 2.15 -32.98 1.88
CA ARG A 406 1.22 -33.00 3.01
C ARG A 406 1.94 -32.70 4.33
N ALA A 407 1.26 -32.02 5.26
CA ALA A 407 1.68 -31.86 6.64
C ALA A 407 1.47 -33.14 7.44
N LYS A 408 2.48 -33.55 8.21
CA LYS A 408 2.43 -34.76 9.03
C LYS A 408 1.48 -34.58 10.22
N PRO A 409 0.68 -35.60 10.55
CA PRO A 409 -0.13 -35.59 11.75
C PRO A 409 0.79 -35.59 12.98
N ASN A 410 0.30 -34.98 14.06
CA ASN A 410 0.99 -35.06 15.34
C ASN A 410 1.03 -36.51 15.84
N GLN A 411 2.22 -36.98 16.23
CA GLN A 411 2.38 -38.36 16.72
C GLN A 411 1.89 -38.54 18.16
N ASN A 412 1.80 -37.46 18.93
CA ASN A 412 1.37 -37.50 20.32
C ASN A 412 -0.16 -37.40 20.42
N SER A 413 -0.82 -38.54 20.61
CA SER A 413 -2.28 -38.61 20.75
C SER A 413 -2.86 -37.92 22.00
N LYS A 414 -2.01 -37.37 22.89
CA LYS A 414 -2.44 -36.67 24.11
C LYS A 414 -2.63 -35.17 23.94
N THR A 415 -2.14 -34.58 22.85
CA THR A 415 -2.33 -33.16 22.54
C THR A 415 -3.49 -32.99 21.57
N ALA A 416 -4.23 -31.89 21.73
CA ALA A 416 -5.32 -31.51 20.83
C ALA A 416 -4.81 -30.93 19.49
N LEU A 417 -3.52 -30.59 19.41
CA LEU A 417 -2.90 -30.10 18.17
C LEU A 417 -2.68 -31.25 17.20
N ASP A 418 -3.33 -31.21 16.05
CA ASP A 418 -3.40 -32.33 15.12
C ASP A 418 -2.23 -32.40 14.10
N ARG A 419 -1.35 -31.40 14.09
CA ARG A 419 -0.13 -31.36 13.25
C ARG A 419 1.13 -31.20 14.08
N GLU A 420 2.18 -31.90 13.69
CA GLU A 420 3.49 -31.85 14.35
C GLU A 420 4.06 -30.43 14.33
N PHE A 421 3.87 -29.70 13.22
CA PHE A 421 4.35 -28.33 13.10
C PHE A 421 3.69 -27.36 14.08
N PHE A 422 2.41 -27.56 14.46
CA PHE A 422 1.76 -26.67 15.44
C PHE A 422 2.44 -26.70 16.79
N VAL A 423 2.88 -27.89 17.23
CA VAL A 423 3.64 -28.04 18.47
C VAL A 423 4.96 -27.28 18.36
N SER A 424 5.73 -27.55 17.31
CA SER A 424 7.02 -26.88 17.08
C SER A 424 6.88 -25.36 16.99
N PHE A 425 5.87 -24.87 16.28
CA PHE A 425 5.61 -23.44 16.11
C PHE A 425 5.34 -22.75 17.44
N LEU A 426 4.42 -23.29 18.24
CA LEU A 426 4.08 -22.72 19.54
C LEU A 426 5.25 -22.82 20.52
N ASP A 427 5.97 -23.94 20.53
CA ASP A 427 7.14 -24.12 21.39
C ASP A 427 8.23 -23.10 21.05
N VAL A 428 8.60 -22.98 19.79
CA VAL A 428 9.64 -22.05 19.32
C VAL A 428 9.28 -20.59 19.60
N LEU A 429 8.06 -20.16 19.31
CA LEU A 429 7.66 -18.78 19.58
C LEU A 429 7.66 -18.44 21.08
N ASN A 430 7.39 -19.42 21.94
CA ASN A 430 7.30 -19.24 23.39
C ASN A 430 8.60 -19.49 24.16
N GLN A 431 9.67 -19.95 23.49
CA GLN A 431 11.00 -20.09 24.11
C GLN A 431 11.48 -18.76 24.70
N ARG A 432 12.29 -18.78 25.76
CA ARG A 432 12.84 -17.53 26.33
C ARG A 432 14.08 -17.07 25.56
N GLU A 433 14.80 -18.02 24.99
CA GLU A 433 15.94 -17.79 24.12
C GLU A 433 15.50 -16.94 22.91
N ASN A 434 16.33 -15.97 22.54
CA ASN A 434 16.07 -15.06 21.42
C ASN A 434 14.72 -14.31 21.49
N SER A 435 14.11 -14.15 22.66
CA SER A 435 12.84 -13.41 22.78
C SER A 435 13.01 -11.92 22.49
N GLY A 436 11.90 -11.28 22.08
CA GLY A 436 11.85 -9.83 21.97
C GLY A 436 12.32 -9.12 23.24
N LEU A 437 13.13 -8.08 23.09
CA LEU A 437 13.72 -7.32 24.18
C LEU A 437 12.71 -6.37 24.84
N PHE A 438 11.84 -5.76 24.05
CA PHE A 438 10.83 -4.79 24.50
C PHE A 438 9.69 -4.69 23.48
N ASN A 439 8.47 -4.48 23.97
CA ASN A 439 7.34 -4.00 23.16
C ASN A 439 7.10 -2.50 23.42
N PHE A 440 6.07 -1.90 22.80
CA PHE A 440 5.78 -0.48 22.96
C PHE A 440 5.54 -0.08 24.43
N SER A 441 4.72 -0.83 25.16
CA SER A 441 4.38 -0.50 26.56
C SER A 441 5.58 -0.58 27.51
N THR A 442 6.51 -1.52 27.26
CA THR A 442 7.75 -1.63 28.06
C THR A 442 8.81 -0.62 27.63
N GLN A 443 8.86 -0.25 26.34
CA GLN A 443 9.67 0.86 25.87
C GLN A 443 9.20 2.19 26.48
N PHE A 444 7.89 2.35 26.70
CA PHE A 444 7.25 3.59 27.16
C PHE A 444 6.30 3.36 28.35
N PRO A 445 6.84 3.14 29.57
CA PRO A 445 6.04 2.80 30.75
C PRO A 445 5.04 3.89 31.18
N HIS A 446 5.28 5.15 30.80
CA HIS A 446 4.41 6.28 31.15
C HIS A 446 3.49 6.72 30.01
N TYR A 447 3.33 5.88 28.97
CA TYR A 447 2.34 6.11 27.93
C TYR A 447 0.91 6.01 28.51
N SER A 448 0.10 7.05 28.31
CA SER A 448 -1.25 7.13 28.89
C SER A 448 -2.39 7.19 27.85
N GLY A 449 -2.09 7.03 26.56
CA GLY A 449 -3.09 7.08 25.48
C GLY A 449 -3.94 8.36 25.42
N LYS A 450 -3.44 9.48 25.97
CA LYS A 450 -4.22 10.71 26.11
C LYS A 450 -4.48 11.36 24.76
N LEU A 451 -5.76 11.63 24.46
CA LEU A 451 -6.16 12.46 23.33
C LEU A 451 -6.09 13.95 23.67
N HIS A 452 -5.72 14.76 22.69
CA HIS A 452 -5.66 16.22 22.79
C HIS A 452 -6.83 16.83 22.01
N LYS A 453 -7.86 17.26 22.74
CA LYS A 453 -9.04 17.92 22.17
C LYS A 453 -9.16 19.34 22.75
N PRO A 454 -9.32 20.37 21.92
CA PRO A 454 -9.50 21.74 22.38
C PRO A 454 -10.89 21.94 23.00
N ASP A 455 -11.00 22.89 23.93
CA ASP A 455 -12.29 23.37 24.44
C ASP A 455 -12.65 24.69 23.74
N PHE A 456 -13.71 24.67 22.95
CA PHE A 456 -14.21 25.83 22.22
C PHE A 456 -15.41 26.52 22.89
N ARG A 457 -15.76 26.15 24.13
CA ARG A 457 -16.87 26.80 24.85
C ARG A 457 -16.64 28.32 24.96
N GLY A 458 -17.67 29.09 24.60
CA GLY A 458 -17.62 30.56 24.61
C GLY A 458 -16.87 31.20 23.44
N LYS A 459 -16.30 30.42 22.51
CA LYS A 459 -15.71 30.95 21.27
C LYS A 459 -16.71 30.93 20.12
N LYS A 460 -16.73 32.01 19.34
CA LYS A 460 -17.43 32.06 18.06
C LYS A 460 -16.55 31.41 17.00
N LEU A 461 -16.97 30.26 16.48
CA LEU A 461 -16.25 29.54 15.44
C LEU A 461 -16.45 30.22 14.07
N GLY A 462 -15.39 30.16 13.25
CA GLY A 462 -15.35 30.73 11.92
C GLY A 462 -16.07 29.90 10.85
N LYS A 463 -15.65 30.07 9.59
CA LYS A 463 -16.21 29.32 8.45
C LYS A 463 -15.98 27.82 8.63
N ASN A 464 -17.01 27.01 8.46
CA ASN A 464 -16.89 25.56 8.53
C ASN A 464 -16.15 25.05 7.29
N VAL A 465 -15.02 24.36 7.49
CA VAL A 465 -14.19 23.83 6.42
C VAL A 465 -14.10 22.31 6.51
N VAL A 466 -14.20 21.65 5.37
CA VAL A 466 -13.80 20.24 5.19
C VAL A 466 -12.60 20.22 4.25
N PHE A 467 -11.55 19.50 4.63
CA PHE A 467 -10.36 19.35 3.79
C PHE A 467 -10.31 17.95 3.19
N ASP A 468 -10.41 17.87 1.86
CA ASP A 468 -10.29 16.67 1.06
C ASP A 468 -8.87 16.59 0.47
N MET A 469 -8.12 15.55 0.81
CA MET A 469 -6.68 15.48 0.55
C MET A 469 -6.25 14.08 0.12
N ASP A 470 -5.27 13.98 -0.78
CA ASP A 470 -4.71 12.69 -1.22
C ASP A 470 -3.41 12.31 -0.49
N MET A 471 -3.15 13.01 0.62
CA MET A 471 -2.07 12.74 1.58
C MET A 471 -0.67 12.94 0.97
N SER A 472 -0.56 13.79 -0.05
CA SER A 472 0.72 14.24 -0.59
C SER A 472 1.56 15.04 0.43
N ALA A 473 2.84 15.27 0.13
CA ALA A 473 3.65 16.17 0.96
C ALA A 473 3.12 17.62 1.00
N GLY A 474 2.46 18.07 -0.06
CA GLY A 474 1.85 19.40 -0.14
C GLY A 474 0.62 19.49 0.75
N ASP A 475 -0.18 18.42 0.82
CA ASP A 475 -1.35 18.35 1.68
C ASP A 475 -1.02 18.40 3.17
N PHE A 476 0.04 17.70 3.60
CA PHE A 476 0.47 17.81 5.00
C PHE A 476 0.88 19.24 5.36
N ILE A 477 1.47 19.98 4.42
CA ILE A 477 1.85 21.38 4.64
C ILE A 477 0.61 22.29 4.58
N ALA A 478 -0.33 22.02 3.67
CA ALA A 478 -1.61 22.71 3.59
C ALA A 478 -2.43 22.50 4.88
N LEU A 479 -2.49 21.27 5.40
CA LEU A 479 -3.14 20.94 6.66
C LEU A 479 -2.48 21.66 7.84
N ILE A 480 -1.14 21.68 7.90
CA ILE A 480 -0.43 22.51 8.90
C ILE A 480 -0.89 23.96 8.78
N TYR A 481 -0.89 24.55 7.58
CA TYR A 481 -1.33 25.93 7.38
C TYR A 481 -2.77 26.16 7.87
N ILE A 482 -3.72 25.27 7.53
CA ILE A 482 -5.12 25.38 7.96
C ILE A 482 -5.25 25.31 9.49
N LEU A 483 -4.52 24.40 10.14
CA LEU A 483 -4.52 24.25 11.60
C LEU A 483 -3.88 25.43 12.33
N LYS A 484 -3.13 26.29 11.63
CA LYS A 484 -2.54 27.53 12.15
C LYS A 484 -3.49 28.72 12.08
N LEU A 485 -4.50 28.67 11.21
CA LEU A 485 -5.45 29.77 11.04
C LEU A 485 -6.37 29.89 12.27
N PRO A 486 -6.65 31.12 12.76
CA PRO A 486 -7.60 31.37 13.86
C PRO A 486 -8.87 30.52 13.74
N VAL A 487 -9.23 29.78 14.79
CA VAL A 487 -10.47 28.95 14.79
C VAL A 487 -11.74 29.82 14.68
N GLU A 488 -11.61 31.09 15.05
CA GLU A 488 -12.60 32.14 14.91
C GLU A 488 -12.79 32.58 13.44
N GLU A 489 -11.83 32.28 12.56
CA GLU A 489 -11.88 32.56 11.12
C GLU A 489 -12.16 31.30 10.30
N ILE A 490 -11.44 30.21 10.59
CA ILE A 490 -11.54 28.91 9.92
C ILE A 490 -11.73 27.80 10.95
N ASN A 491 -12.88 27.15 10.88
CA ASN A 491 -13.22 26.00 11.70
C ASN A 491 -13.10 24.72 10.86
N LEU A 492 -11.92 24.09 10.88
CA LEU A 492 -11.74 22.78 10.25
C LEU A 492 -12.56 21.72 11.01
N LYS A 493 -13.64 21.27 10.36
CA LYS A 493 -14.65 20.35 10.88
C LYS A 493 -14.30 18.88 10.65
N ALA A 494 -13.68 18.57 9.52
CA ALA A 494 -13.32 17.21 9.14
C ALA A 494 -12.21 17.20 8.10
N ILE A 495 -11.53 16.06 8.03
CA ILE A 495 -10.66 15.70 6.92
C ILE A 495 -11.28 14.48 6.24
N ILE A 496 -11.26 14.47 4.91
CA ILE A 496 -11.59 13.30 4.12
C ILE A 496 -10.36 12.98 3.27
N VAL A 497 -9.95 11.71 3.25
CA VAL A 497 -8.76 11.29 2.51
C VAL A 497 -9.16 10.62 1.20
N SER A 498 -8.43 10.90 0.12
CA SER A 498 -8.57 10.29 -1.22
C SER A 498 -7.39 9.36 -1.48
N PRO A 499 -7.48 8.04 -1.18
CA PRO A 499 -6.40 7.08 -1.43
C PRO A 499 -6.08 6.83 -2.92
N THR A 500 -6.79 7.49 -3.83
CA THR A 500 -6.61 7.39 -5.28
C THR A 500 -5.47 8.27 -5.83
N GLY A 501 -4.85 9.08 -4.99
CA GLY A 501 -3.76 9.99 -5.36
C GLY A 501 -2.38 9.58 -4.85
N TRP A 502 -1.63 10.52 -4.27
CA TRP A 502 -0.19 10.40 -4.03
C TRP A 502 0.27 9.44 -2.92
N ALA A 503 -0.64 8.92 -2.09
CA ALA A 503 -0.29 8.00 -1.02
C ALA A 503 -1.34 6.89 -0.85
N ASN A 504 -0.91 5.74 -0.34
CA ASN A 504 -1.78 4.62 -0.03
C ASN A 504 -2.63 4.91 1.23
N ALA A 505 -3.78 4.24 1.35
CA ALA A 505 -4.76 4.48 2.42
C ALA A 505 -4.18 4.37 3.84
N ALA A 506 -3.18 3.49 4.05
CA ALA A 506 -2.55 3.31 5.35
C ALA A 506 -1.78 4.56 5.84
N THR A 507 -1.53 5.54 4.96
CA THR A 507 -0.94 6.84 5.32
C THR A 507 -1.84 7.71 6.20
N ILE A 508 -3.13 7.36 6.36
CA ILE A 508 -4.06 8.01 7.30
C ILE A 508 -3.50 8.07 8.74
N ASP A 509 -2.68 7.08 9.10
CA ASP A 509 -1.97 7.05 10.37
C ASP A 509 -1.07 8.28 10.59
N SER A 510 -0.45 8.79 9.54
CA SER A 510 0.36 10.03 9.61
C SER A 510 -0.51 11.28 9.77
N VAL A 511 -1.74 11.27 9.23
CA VAL A 511 -2.72 12.35 9.43
C VAL A 511 -3.11 12.40 10.91
N TYR A 512 -3.37 11.26 11.54
CA TYR A 512 -3.63 11.18 12.98
C TYR A 512 -2.47 11.69 13.83
N ASP A 513 -1.23 11.35 13.47
CA ASP A 513 -0.03 11.84 14.15
C ASP A 513 0.12 13.36 14.05
N LEU A 514 -0.18 13.95 12.88
CA LEU A 514 -0.17 15.40 12.69
C LEU A 514 -1.29 16.11 13.47
N LEU A 515 -2.51 15.56 13.48
CA LEU A 515 -3.61 16.11 14.27
C LEU A 515 -3.29 16.06 15.78
N HIS A 516 -2.69 14.97 16.23
CA HIS A 516 -2.26 14.81 17.61
C HIS A 516 -1.18 15.84 18.00
N MET A 517 -0.20 16.07 17.10
CA MET A 517 0.81 17.13 17.24
C MET A 517 0.17 18.51 17.48
N MET A 518 -0.85 18.83 16.68
CA MET A 518 -1.55 20.12 16.73
C MET A 518 -2.63 20.19 17.81
N GLY A 519 -2.85 19.13 18.58
CA GLY A 519 -3.85 19.08 19.64
C GLY A 519 -5.29 19.10 19.13
N ARG A 520 -5.52 18.51 17.95
CA ARG A 520 -6.79 18.47 17.22
C ARG A 520 -7.29 17.06 16.99
N ASP A 521 -7.19 16.20 18.01
CA ASP A 521 -7.77 14.85 18.00
C ASP A 521 -9.32 14.87 17.98
N ASP A 522 -9.95 16.04 18.05
CA ASP A 522 -11.39 16.26 17.84
C ASP A 522 -11.80 16.12 16.37
N ILE A 523 -10.89 16.31 15.41
CA ILE A 523 -11.21 16.31 13.99
C ILE A 523 -11.40 14.86 13.49
N PRO A 524 -12.60 14.47 13.01
CA PRO A 524 -12.81 13.19 12.37
C PRO A 524 -12.07 13.13 11.02
N VAL A 525 -11.55 11.95 10.70
CA VAL A 525 -10.90 11.66 9.41
C VAL A 525 -11.68 10.54 8.74
N GLY A 526 -12.22 10.79 7.56
CA GLY A 526 -13.01 9.83 6.77
C GLY A 526 -12.18 9.18 5.67
N LEU A 527 -12.18 7.85 5.60
CA LEU A 527 -11.55 7.10 4.52
C LEU A 527 -12.43 7.15 3.26
N GLY A 528 -11.92 7.78 2.21
CA GLY A 528 -12.52 7.78 0.88
C GLY A 528 -12.40 6.47 0.14
N ASP A 529 -12.95 6.44 -1.06
CA ASP A 529 -12.89 5.25 -1.91
C ASP A 529 -11.47 4.99 -2.40
N VAL A 530 -11.09 3.72 -2.51
CA VAL A 530 -9.73 3.31 -2.88
C VAL A 530 -9.53 3.19 -4.40
N PHE A 531 -10.60 3.38 -5.16
CA PHE A 531 -10.60 3.39 -6.62
C PHE A 531 -11.20 4.68 -7.16
N ALA A 532 -10.70 5.13 -8.31
CA ALA A 532 -11.37 6.17 -9.07
C ALA A 532 -12.74 5.65 -9.55
N MET A 533 -13.66 6.57 -9.85
CA MET A 533 -15.00 6.23 -10.32
C MET A 533 -14.95 5.25 -11.50
N ASN A 534 -15.76 4.18 -11.41
CA ASN A 534 -15.83 3.08 -12.39
C ASN A 534 -14.53 2.29 -12.60
N GLN A 535 -13.60 2.29 -11.64
CA GLN A 535 -12.41 1.41 -11.68
C GLN A 535 -12.52 0.18 -10.78
N SER A 536 -13.45 0.15 -9.82
CA SER A 536 -13.74 -1.05 -9.04
C SER A 536 -14.32 -2.16 -9.92
N ASP A 537 -13.96 -3.41 -9.64
CA ASP A 537 -14.57 -4.56 -10.32
C ASP A 537 -16.07 -4.63 -9.97
N PRO A 538 -16.94 -4.87 -10.97
CA PRO A 538 -18.39 -4.87 -10.76
C PRO A 538 -18.91 -6.08 -9.97
N VAL A 539 -18.11 -7.15 -9.84
CA VAL A 539 -18.48 -8.36 -9.09
C VAL A 539 -17.92 -8.29 -7.67
N PHE A 540 -16.69 -7.82 -7.51
CA PHE A 540 -16.02 -7.70 -6.21
C PHE A 540 -15.35 -6.33 -6.08
N SER A 541 -16.06 -5.35 -5.53
CA SER A 541 -15.61 -3.94 -5.50
C SER A 541 -14.36 -3.66 -4.68
N ALA A 542 -13.87 -4.62 -3.88
CA ALA A 542 -12.63 -4.49 -3.13
C ALA A 542 -11.37 -4.55 -4.02
N VAL A 543 -11.51 -5.01 -5.26
CA VAL A 543 -10.47 -5.02 -6.31
C VAL A 543 -10.87 -4.15 -7.49
N GLY A 544 -9.91 -3.84 -8.37
CA GLY A 544 -10.16 -2.94 -9.50
C GLY A 544 -8.92 -2.65 -10.36
N ASP A 545 -9.13 -1.83 -11.38
CA ASP A 545 -8.11 -1.36 -12.32
C ASP A 545 -7.27 -0.22 -11.71
N CYS A 546 -6.03 -0.07 -12.17
CA CYS A 546 -5.11 1.01 -11.84
C CYS A 546 -4.75 1.88 -13.05
N LYS A 547 -5.56 1.86 -14.12
CA LYS A 547 -5.32 2.57 -15.38
C LYS A 547 -4.78 3.99 -15.22
N PHE A 548 -5.30 4.77 -14.26
CA PHE A 548 -4.83 6.13 -14.03
C PHE A 548 -3.71 6.17 -12.99
N ASN A 549 -3.85 5.43 -11.88
CA ASN A 549 -2.85 5.44 -10.80
C ASN A 549 -1.47 4.86 -11.22
N LYS A 550 -1.40 4.07 -12.29
CA LYS A 550 -0.14 3.53 -12.85
C LYS A 550 0.92 4.59 -13.16
N VAL A 551 0.53 5.86 -13.31
CA VAL A 551 1.45 6.97 -13.59
C VAL A 551 2.22 7.41 -12.34
N ILE A 552 1.77 7.05 -11.14
CA ILE A 552 2.50 7.36 -9.91
C ILE A 552 3.57 6.27 -9.71
N PRO A 553 4.86 6.64 -9.56
CA PRO A 553 5.91 5.67 -9.27
C PRO A 553 5.63 4.89 -7.98
N GLN A 554 5.86 3.58 -8.00
CA GLN A 554 5.77 2.74 -6.81
C GLN A 554 6.97 2.93 -5.85
N GLY A 555 8.15 3.22 -6.40
CA GLY A 555 9.40 3.46 -5.67
C GLY A 555 9.69 4.94 -5.41
N SER A 556 10.96 5.32 -5.54
CA SER A 556 11.42 6.69 -5.27
C SER A 556 10.71 7.75 -6.13
N GLY A 557 10.28 8.83 -5.49
CA GLY A 557 9.50 9.91 -6.11
C GLY A 557 8.01 9.58 -6.27
N GLY A 558 7.50 8.55 -5.60
CA GLY A 558 6.06 8.25 -5.58
C GLY A 558 5.65 7.60 -4.25
N PHE A 559 4.89 6.51 -4.31
CA PHE A 559 4.23 5.91 -3.14
C PHE A 559 5.17 5.63 -1.96
N LEU A 560 6.32 4.97 -2.19
CA LEU A 560 7.31 4.71 -1.15
C LEU A 560 7.71 5.98 -0.36
N ASP A 561 7.90 7.09 -1.07
CA ASP A 561 8.29 8.34 -0.44
C ASP A 561 7.10 9.05 0.22
N SER A 562 5.95 9.13 -0.43
CA SER A 562 4.75 9.76 0.13
C SER A 562 4.27 9.05 1.39
N ASP A 563 4.19 7.72 1.38
CA ASP A 563 3.71 6.89 2.51
C ASP A 563 4.58 7.02 3.77
N THR A 564 5.83 7.48 3.60
CA THR A 564 6.78 7.70 4.69
C THR A 564 7.04 9.18 4.97
N LEU A 565 6.34 10.08 4.26
CA LEU A 565 6.62 11.50 4.12
C LEU A 565 8.11 11.79 3.98
N TYR A 566 8.72 11.15 3.00
CA TYR A 566 10.12 11.31 2.60
C TYR A 566 11.09 11.02 3.76
N GLY A 567 10.74 10.04 4.60
CA GLY A 567 11.50 9.59 5.78
C GLY A 567 11.33 10.46 7.02
N LEU A 568 10.30 11.30 7.06
CA LEU A 568 10.02 12.22 8.16
C LEU A 568 8.78 11.84 8.97
N SER A 569 7.92 10.91 8.52
CA SER A 569 6.71 10.52 9.27
C SER A 569 7.03 10.11 10.71
N ARG A 570 8.11 9.37 10.92
CA ARG A 570 8.60 8.95 12.26
C ARG A 570 9.08 10.10 13.17
N LEU A 571 9.09 11.35 12.71
CA LEU A 571 9.35 12.52 13.55
C LEU A 571 8.07 13.10 14.17
N LEU A 572 6.91 12.80 13.58
CA LEU A 572 5.62 13.22 14.11
C LEU A 572 5.34 12.48 15.43
N PRO A 573 4.70 13.15 16.41
CA PRO A 573 4.16 12.50 17.59
C PRO A 573 3.27 11.31 17.22
N ARG A 574 3.37 10.19 17.94
CA ARG A 574 2.53 9.02 17.77
C ARG A 574 1.19 9.27 18.44
N SER A 575 0.12 9.32 17.64
CA SER A 575 -1.25 9.46 18.13
C SER A 575 -1.73 8.15 18.79
N PRO A 576 -2.58 8.23 19.83
CA PRO A 576 -3.37 7.08 20.28
C PRO A 576 -4.40 6.64 19.22
N ARG A 577 -4.78 7.54 18.30
CA ARG A 577 -5.62 7.21 17.13
C ARG A 577 -4.78 6.45 16.11
N ARG A 578 -5.46 5.58 15.37
CA ARG A 578 -4.90 4.72 14.35
C ARG A 578 -6.01 4.32 13.39
N TYR A 579 -5.63 3.89 12.20
CA TYR A 579 -6.50 3.00 11.45
C TYR A 579 -6.88 1.80 12.33
N THR A 580 -8.10 1.29 12.22
CA THR A 580 -8.48 0.02 12.85
C THR A 580 -9.31 -0.79 11.85
N ALA A 581 -9.09 -2.10 11.86
CA ALA A 581 -9.89 -3.04 11.09
C ALA A 581 -11.14 -3.50 11.85
N GLU A 582 -11.50 -2.81 12.94
CA GLU A 582 -12.69 -3.10 13.73
C GLU A 582 -13.93 -2.94 12.85
N ASN A 583 -14.88 -3.85 12.99
CA ASN A 583 -16.03 -3.93 12.09
C ASN A 583 -17.31 -3.92 12.89
N SER A 584 -18.39 -3.50 12.23
CA SER A 584 -19.69 -3.53 12.88
C SER A 584 -20.82 -3.87 11.93
N VAL A 585 -21.74 -4.69 12.43
CA VAL A 585 -22.99 -5.09 11.75
C VAL A 585 -23.82 -3.86 11.42
N LYS A 586 -23.80 -2.83 12.27
CA LYS A 586 -24.45 -1.53 12.01
C LYS A 586 -24.03 -0.92 10.67
N PHE A 587 -22.82 -1.21 10.21
CA PHE A 587 -22.24 -0.70 8.98
C PHE A 587 -22.03 -1.81 7.92
N GLY A 588 -22.83 -2.88 7.98
CA GLY A 588 -22.90 -3.91 6.96
C GLY A 588 -21.82 -5.00 7.04
N ALA A 589 -21.05 -5.07 8.14
CA ALA A 589 -20.16 -6.20 8.37
C ALA A 589 -20.94 -7.48 8.74
N PRO A 590 -20.42 -8.70 8.47
CA PRO A 590 -21.09 -9.94 8.86
C PRO A 590 -21.22 -10.10 10.37
N ARG A 591 -20.27 -9.53 11.14
CA ARG A 591 -20.22 -9.57 12.61
C ARG A 591 -19.56 -8.30 13.19
N ASP A 592 -19.84 -8.03 14.46
CA ASP A 592 -19.13 -7.02 15.24
C ASP A 592 -17.78 -7.62 15.72
N THR A 593 -16.73 -6.81 15.71
CA THR A 593 -15.47 -7.12 16.40
C THR A 593 -15.55 -6.70 17.88
N ASP A 594 -14.47 -6.87 18.64
CA ASP A 594 -14.45 -6.53 20.07
C ASP A 594 -14.70 -5.03 20.36
N HIS A 595 -14.26 -4.15 19.45
CA HIS A 595 -14.33 -2.69 19.61
C HIS A 595 -14.92 -2.00 18.37
N PRO A 596 -16.20 -2.26 18.03
CA PRO A 596 -16.84 -1.71 16.83
C PRO A 596 -16.87 -0.17 16.81
N GLU A 597 -16.78 0.47 17.98
CA GLU A 597 -16.69 1.92 18.15
C GLU A 597 -15.38 2.53 17.65
N LEU A 598 -14.32 1.74 17.54
CA LEU A 598 -13.00 2.20 17.08
C LEU A 598 -12.82 2.10 15.57
N ARG A 599 -13.80 1.54 14.84
CA ARG A 599 -13.77 1.38 13.38
C ARG A 599 -13.36 2.68 12.68
N GLN A 600 -12.51 2.57 11.67
CA GLN A 600 -12.19 3.69 10.77
C GLN A 600 -13.47 4.21 10.07
N PRO A 601 -13.88 5.48 10.31
CA PRO A 601 -15.02 6.08 9.62
C PRO A 601 -14.76 6.25 8.12
N LEU A 602 -15.81 6.13 7.31
CA LEU A 602 -15.78 6.39 5.87
C LEU A 602 -16.02 7.87 5.56
N ALA A 603 -15.55 8.33 4.40
CA ALA A 603 -15.72 9.70 3.90
C ALA A 603 -17.17 10.19 3.98
N LEU A 604 -18.11 9.41 3.45
CA LEU A 604 -19.54 9.76 3.43
C LEU A 604 -20.16 9.80 4.83
N GLU A 605 -19.67 8.98 5.76
CA GLU A 605 -20.15 8.96 7.14
C GLU A 605 -19.67 10.19 7.91
N VAL A 606 -18.41 10.57 7.71
CA VAL A 606 -17.85 11.80 8.27
C VAL A 606 -18.57 13.01 7.67
N TRP A 607 -18.82 13.02 6.37
CA TRP A 607 -19.59 14.07 5.71
C TRP A 607 -21.00 14.20 6.30
N ASP A 608 -21.73 13.09 6.44
CA ASP A 608 -23.06 13.06 7.04
C ASP A 608 -23.07 13.56 8.49
N SER A 609 -22.07 13.13 9.29
CA SER A 609 -21.88 13.61 10.66
C SER A 609 -21.64 15.12 10.72
N VAL A 610 -20.80 15.64 9.83
CA VAL A 610 -20.55 17.08 9.72
C VAL A 610 -21.85 17.81 9.40
N VAL A 611 -22.57 17.40 8.35
CA VAL A 611 -23.83 18.04 7.93
C VAL A 611 -24.87 18.04 9.07
N LYS A 612 -25.01 16.92 9.79
CA LYS A 612 -25.93 16.80 10.94
C LYS A 612 -25.53 17.70 12.12
N SER A 613 -24.25 18.02 12.27
CA SER A 613 -23.77 18.89 13.35
C SER A 613 -23.99 20.39 13.09
N LEU A 614 -24.41 20.77 11.89
CA LEU A 614 -24.57 22.17 11.48
C LEU A 614 -25.95 22.72 11.84
N HIS A 615 -26.00 24.01 12.18
CA HIS A 615 -27.27 24.72 12.32
C HIS A 615 -27.94 24.92 10.95
N PRO A 616 -29.28 24.95 10.88
CA PRO A 616 -30.00 25.26 9.65
C PRO A 616 -29.49 26.54 8.97
N GLY A 617 -29.22 26.47 7.66
CA GLY A 617 -28.68 27.59 6.88
C GLY A 617 -27.16 27.77 6.94
N SER A 618 -26.44 26.97 7.72
CA SER A 618 -24.97 26.96 7.71
C SER A 618 -24.42 26.50 6.36
N LYS A 619 -23.32 27.11 5.93
CA LYS A 619 -22.55 26.70 4.75
C LYS A 619 -21.29 25.94 5.17
N VAL A 620 -20.82 25.09 4.27
CA VAL A 620 -19.53 24.40 4.36
C VAL A 620 -18.67 24.84 3.18
N THR A 621 -17.40 25.09 3.43
CA THR A 621 -16.40 25.25 2.37
C THR A 621 -15.59 23.96 2.28
N ILE A 622 -15.49 23.39 1.09
CA ILE A 622 -14.66 22.21 0.83
C ILE A 622 -13.41 22.68 0.10
N LEU A 623 -12.24 22.45 0.69
CA LEU A 623 -10.97 22.55 -0.02
C LEU A 623 -10.58 21.14 -0.46
N THR A 624 -10.31 20.94 -1.75
CA THR A 624 -9.84 19.66 -2.28
C THR A 624 -8.51 19.84 -3.00
N ASN A 625 -7.52 19.06 -2.57
CA ASN A 625 -6.17 19.03 -3.11
C ASN A 625 -5.84 17.72 -3.84
N GLY A 626 -6.77 16.76 -3.85
CA GLY A 626 -6.60 15.46 -4.47
C GLY A 626 -7.55 15.22 -5.65
N PRO A 627 -7.62 13.98 -6.15
CA PRO A 627 -8.64 13.57 -7.11
C PRO A 627 -10.05 13.80 -6.54
N LEU A 628 -10.98 14.18 -7.42
CA LEU A 628 -12.32 14.62 -7.02
C LEU A 628 -13.29 13.47 -6.66
N THR A 629 -12.78 12.25 -6.46
CA THR A 629 -13.53 11.01 -6.22
C THR A 629 -14.50 11.16 -5.05
N ASN A 630 -14.02 11.59 -3.89
CA ASN A 630 -14.85 11.77 -2.69
C ASN A 630 -15.93 12.81 -2.90
N ILE A 631 -15.60 13.92 -3.58
CA ILE A 631 -16.55 15.00 -3.84
C ILE A 631 -17.64 14.54 -4.80
N ALA A 632 -17.29 13.78 -5.84
CA ALA A 632 -18.27 13.18 -6.74
C ALA A 632 -19.21 12.23 -5.99
N GLN A 633 -18.69 11.39 -5.09
CA GLN A 633 -19.51 10.50 -4.26
C GLN A 633 -20.47 11.27 -3.35
N ILE A 634 -19.99 12.35 -2.71
CA ILE A 634 -20.83 13.23 -1.90
C ILE A 634 -21.96 13.85 -2.74
N VAL A 635 -21.67 14.24 -3.99
CA VAL A 635 -22.67 14.76 -4.93
C VAL A 635 -23.72 13.71 -5.32
N PHE A 636 -23.33 12.43 -5.46
CA PHE A 636 -24.26 11.35 -5.82
C PHE A 636 -25.16 10.88 -4.66
N ALA A 637 -24.79 11.07 -3.39
CA ALA A 637 -25.44 10.45 -2.23
C ALA A 637 -26.90 10.92 -1.90
N GLY A 638 -27.53 11.80 -2.70
CA GLY A 638 -29.00 11.98 -2.72
C GLY A 638 -29.64 13.11 -1.87
N LYS A 639 -30.97 13.26 -2.01
CA LYS A 639 -31.80 14.48 -1.81
C LYS A 639 -31.84 15.17 -0.43
N ASN A 640 -31.40 14.53 0.67
CA ASN A 640 -31.33 15.19 1.99
C ASN A 640 -29.99 15.92 2.21
N MET A 641 -28.92 15.49 1.52
CA MET A 641 -27.61 16.13 1.56
C MET A 641 -27.50 17.33 0.60
N THR A 642 -28.41 17.42 -0.37
CA THR A 642 -28.35 18.40 -1.46
C THR A 642 -28.43 19.86 -1.03
N THR A 643 -29.12 20.23 0.06
CA THR A 643 -29.27 21.66 0.39
C THR A 643 -27.96 22.27 0.91
N VAL A 644 -27.27 21.58 1.82
CA VAL A 644 -25.98 22.04 2.35
C VAL A 644 -24.90 21.91 1.29
N ILE A 645 -24.88 20.81 0.53
CA ILE A 645 -23.93 20.63 -0.58
C ILE A 645 -24.11 21.71 -1.65
N LYS A 646 -25.34 21.99 -2.10
CA LYS A 646 -25.62 23.07 -3.07
C LYS A 646 -25.25 24.46 -2.54
N ALA A 647 -25.32 24.66 -1.22
CA ALA A 647 -24.90 25.89 -0.57
C ALA A 647 -23.39 25.95 -0.27
N SER A 648 -22.64 24.88 -0.55
CA SER A 648 -21.21 24.79 -0.26
C SER A 648 -20.36 25.45 -1.34
N ASP A 649 -19.29 26.09 -0.89
CA ASP A 649 -18.25 26.62 -1.77
C ASP A 649 -17.13 25.58 -1.90
N ILE A 650 -16.75 25.21 -3.13
CA ILE A 650 -15.71 24.22 -3.38
C ILE A 650 -14.49 24.92 -3.99
N LEU A 651 -13.37 24.89 -3.27
CA LEU A 651 -12.06 25.28 -3.77
C LEU A 651 -11.32 24.04 -4.26
N ILE A 652 -11.10 23.95 -5.57
CA ILE A 652 -10.42 22.84 -6.22
C ILE A 652 -9.00 23.26 -6.57
N VAL A 653 -8.00 22.62 -5.98
CA VAL A 653 -6.60 22.77 -6.39
C VAL A 653 -6.27 21.68 -7.39
N GLY A 654 -6.21 22.07 -8.66
CA GLY A 654 -6.02 21.15 -9.76
C GLY A 654 -6.56 21.72 -11.06
N GLY A 655 -6.47 20.92 -12.11
CA GLY A 655 -6.85 21.33 -13.45
C GLY A 655 -5.80 22.18 -14.15
N HIS A 656 -5.76 22.08 -15.48
CA HIS A 656 -4.87 22.85 -16.33
C HIS A 656 -5.69 23.42 -17.50
N ILE A 657 -5.80 24.74 -17.53
CA ILE A 657 -6.49 25.47 -18.59
C ILE A 657 -5.43 25.93 -19.59
N ASN A 658 -5.42 25.32 -20.76
CA ASN A 658 -4.48 25.63 -21.82
C ASN A 658 -5.10 26.62 -22.81
N HIS A 659 -4.56 27.84 -22.87
CA HIS A 659 -5.08 28.88 -23.75
C HIS A 659 -4.60 28.71 -25.21
N ASP A 660 -3.34 28.31 -25.42
CA ASP A 660 -2.69 28.36 -26.75
C ASP A 660 -2.06 27.02 -27.19
N ASN A 661 -2.34 25.91 -26.49
CA ASN A 661 -1.69 24.61 -26.70
C ASN A 661 -0.16 24.60 -26.51
N THR A 662 0.41 25.64 -25.90
CA THR A 662 1.85 25.80 -25.69
C THR A 662 2.31 25.31 -24.32
N ASP A 663 1.46 25.43 -23.29
CA ASP A 663 1.77 24.95 -21.94
C ASP A 663 1.32 23.49 -21.75
N LYS A 664 2.09 22.72 -20.97
CA LYS A 664 1.85 21.30 -20.70
C LYS A 664 1.24 21.12 -19.32
N GLY A 665 0.45 20.05 -19.18
CA GLY A 665 0.01 19.54 -17.89
C GLY A 665 1.17 18.98 -17.04
N ASN A 666 0.84 18.28 -15.97
CA ASN A 666 1.82 17.68 -15.04
C ASN A 666 1.68 16.15 -14.92
N VAL A 667 0.98 15.47 -15.83
CA VAL A 667 1.00 14.00 -15.92
C VAL A 667 2.32 13.54 -16.56
N PHE A 668 3.32 13.18 -15.74
CA PHE A 668 4.71 13.01 -16.19
C PHE A 668 5.08 11.59 -16.64
N ASN A 669 4.35 10.55 -16.22
CA ASN A 669 4.61 9.15 -16.61
C ASN A 669 3.56 8.57 -17.59
N ALA A 670 2.73 9.43 -18.21
CA ALA A 670 1.93 9.08 -19.37
C ALA A 670 2.16 10.11 -20.48
N PRO A 671 3.24 10.00 -21.27
CA PRO A 671 3.61 10.98 -22.30
C PRO A 671 2.55 11.19 -23.39
N SER A 672 1.63 10.24 -23.53
CA SER A 672 0.45 10.32 -24.38
C SER A 672 -0.52 11.43 -23.95
N ASN A 673 -0.59 11.76 -22.66
CA ASN A 673 -1.43 12.81 -22.10
C ASN A 673 -0.62 14.05 -21.74
N LYS A 674 -0.55 15.00 -22.67
CA LYS A 674 0.33 16.17 -22.57
C LYS A 674 -0.27 17.33 -21.78
N PHE A 675 -1.59 17.37 -21.61
CA PHE A 675 -2.29 18.60 -21.22
C PHE A 675 -3.14 18.46 -19.95
N ALA A 676 -3.37 17.24 -19.45
CA ALA A 676 -4.10 17.05 -18.21
C ALA A 676 -3.26 17.43 -16.98
N GLU A 677 -3.95 17.91 -15.96
CA GLU A 677 -3.39 18.00 -14.63
C GLU A 677 -3.66 16.68 -13.88
N LEU A 678 -2.74 16.27 -13.01
CA LEU A 678 -2.68 14.96 -12.39
C LEU A 678 -3.92 14.63 -11.56
N ASN A 679 -4.43 15.53 -10.71
CA ASN A 679 -5.65 15.26 -9.92
C ASN A 679 -6.87 15.01 -10.83
N MET A 680 -6.99 15.76 -11.93
CA MET A 680 -8.04 15.54 -12.92
C MET A 680 -7.83 14.24 -13.72
N PHE A 681 -6.58 13.85 -13.96
CA PHE A 681 -6.24 12.62 -14.68
C PHE A 681 -6.46 11.36 -13.83
N LEU A 682 -6.24 11.44 -12.52
CA LEU A 682 -6.36 10.31 -11.61
C LEU A 682 -7.82 9.85 -11.45
N ASP A 683 -8.78 10.78 -11.51
CA ASP A 683 -10.21 10.45 -11.63
C ASP A 683 -10.95 11.42 -12.58
N PRO A 684 -10.85 11.19 -13.90
CA PRO A 684 -11.45 12.07 -14.91
C PRO A 684 -12.98 12.10 -14.84
N LEU A 685 -13.60 10.99 -14.44
CA LEU A 685 -15.04 10.88 -14.37
C LEU A 685 -15.58 11.65 -13.15
N ALA A 686 -14.92 11.54 -11.99
CA ALA A 686 -15.24 12.37 -10.84
C ALA A 686 -14.99 13.86 -11.15
N ALA A 687 -13.88 14.20 -11.79
CA ALA A 687 -13.59 15.57 -12.20
C ALA A 687 -14.67 16.14 -13.11
N LYS A 688 -15.08 15.39 -14.14
CA LYS A 688 -16.20 15.74 -15.02
C LYS A 688 -17.50 15.90 -14.25
N THR A 689 -17.79 14.99 -13.32
CA THR A 689 -19.02 15.04 -12.52
C THR A 689 -19.08 16.31 -11.67
N VAL A 690 -18.01 16.62 -10.93
CA VAL A 690 -17.96 17.77 -10.03
C VAL A 690 -17.94 19.07 -10.83
N LEU A 691 -17.08 19.19 -11.85
CA LEU A 691 -16.98 20.41 -12.65
C LEU A 691 -18.18 20.65 -13.57
N SER A 692 -19.09 19.67 -13.75
CA SER A 692 -20.37 19.86 -14.46
C SER A 692 -21.58 20.03 -13.54
N SER A 693 -21.38 19.97 -12.21
CA SER A 693 -22.46 20.06 -11.21
C SER A 693 -23.03 21.48 -11.04
N GLU A 694 -24.06 21.66 -10.22
CA GLU A 694 -24.60 22.99 -9.86
C GLU A 694 -23.81 23.71 -8.74
N LEU A 695 -22.70 23.13 -8.27
CA LEU A 695 -21.96 23.64 -7.09
C LEU A 695 -21.25 24.96 -7.38
N ASN A 696 -21.05 25.79 -6.36
CA ASN A 696 -20.21 26.98 -6.49
C ASN A 696 -18.73 26.58 -6.44
N ILE A 697 -18.05 26.65 -7.59
CA ILE A 697 -16.68 26.15 -7.73
C ILE A 697 -15.72 27.32 -7.97
N THR A 698 -14.64 27.33 -7.18
CA THR A 698 -13.43 28.10 -7.44
C THR A 698 -12.29 27.15 -7.81
N LEU A 699 -11.79 27.25 -9.04
CA LEU A 699 -10.65 26.48 -9.53
C LEU A 699 -9.35 27.25 -9.30
N ILE A 700 -8.35 26.57 -8.76
CA ILE A 700 -6.97 27.04 -8.61
C ILE A 700 -6.11 26.23 -9.59
N PRO A 701 -5.98 26.69 -10.85
CA PRO A 701 -5.38 25.90 -11.90
C PRO A 701 -3.84 25.84 -11.79
N LEU A 702 -3.27 24.81 -12.42
CA LEU A 702 -1.84 24.52 -12.45
C LEU A 702 -0.97 25.72 -12.88
N GLY A 703 -1.45 26.56 -13.79
CA GLY A 703 -0.74 27.75 -14.25
C GLY A 703 -0.40 28.72 -13.10
N VAL A 704 -1.37 28.99 -12.21
CA VAL A 704 -1.14 29.88 -11.06
C VAL A 704 -0.36 29.16 -9.95
N GLN A 705 -0.60 27.86 -9.77
CA GLN A 705 0.18 27.05 -8.83
C GLN A 705 1.69 27.13 -9.12
N ARG A 706 2.08 27.02 -10.40
CA ARG A 706 3.49 27.13 -10.84
C ARG A 706 4.15 28.47 -10.46
N ASN A 707 3.38 29.56 -10.41
CA ASN A 707 3.91 30.87 -10.02
C ASN A 707 4.37 30.94 -8.55
N VAL A 708 3.87 30.03 -7.71
CA VAL A 708 4.22 29.95 -6.29
C VAL A 708 5.06 28.71 -5.93
N SER A 709 5.36 27.83 -6.89
CA SER A 709 6.15 26.60 -6.70
C SER A 709 7.68 26.82 -6.70
N ALA A 710 8.19 27.81 -5.95
CA ALA A 710 9.62 28.08 -5.85
C ALA A 710 10.21 27.73 -4.47
N PHE A 711 10.84 26.55 -4.39
CA PHE A 711 11.53 26.10 -3.16
C PHE A 711 12.49 27.14 -2.56
N PRO A 712 13.37 27.84 -3.31
CA PRO A 712 14.28 28.81 -2.70
C PRO A 712 13.57 29.97 -1.99
N LYS A 713 12.40 30.38 -2.48
CA LYS A 713 11.65 31.54 -1.96
C LYS A 713 10.95 31.19 -0.66
N ILE A 714 10.16 30.11 -0.65
CA ILE A 714 9.47 29.62 0.55
C ILE A 714 10.46 29.29 1.68
N HIS A 715 11.59 28.67 1.33
CA HIS A 715 12.62 28.28 2.29
C HIS A 715 13.36 29.47 2.92
N LYS A 716 13.62 30.51 2.10
CA LYS A 716 14.20 31.76 2.60
C LYS A 716 13.28 32.40 3.63
N ARG A 717 11.98 32.49 3.34
CA ARG A 717 11.00 33.10 4.27
C ARG A 717 10.81 32.31 5.56
N LEU A 718 10.71 30.98 5.49
CA LEU A 718 10.66 30.11 6.67
C LEU A 718 11.94 30.11 7.52
N SER A 719 13.06 30.64 7.01
CA SER A 719 14.33 30.67 7.74
C SER A 719 14.54 31.93 8.56
N THR A 720 13.77 32.99 8.28
CA THR A 720 13.92 34.33 8.88
C THR A 720 12.98 34.60 10.06
N THR A 721 12.19 33.60 10.47
CA THR A 721 11.12 33.72 11.46
C THR A 721 11.40 32.85 12.70
N LYS A 722 10.70 33.13 13.82
CA LYS A 722 10.65 32.24 14.99
C LYS A 722 10.16 30.85 14.58
N LYS A 723 10.51 29.79 15.32
CA LYS A 723 10.31 28.40 14.86
C LYS A 723 9.45 27.59 15.82
N THR A 724 8.16 27.51 15.54
CA THR A 724 7.26 26.53 16.17
C THR A 724 7.58 25.10 15.71
N PRO A 725 7.21 24.04 16.47
CA PRO A 725 7.51 22.67 16.09
C PRO A 725 6.98 22.27 14.71
N GLU A 726 5.75 22.65 14.39
CA GLU A 726 5.10 22.39 13.10
C GLU A 726 5.80 23.13 11.94
N ALA A 727 6.31 24.34 12.18
CA ALA A 727 7.11 25.06 11.20
C ALA A 727 8.46 24.38 10.94
N ILE A 728 9.07 23.80 11.98
CA ILE A 728 10.30 23.00 11.85
C ILE A 728 10.03 21.76 11.01
N PHE A 729 8.92 21.07 11.24
CA PHE A 729 8.52 19.91 10.44
C PHE A 729 8.31 20.31 8.97
N ALA A 730 7.49 21.32 8.69
CA ALA A 730 7.25 21.83 7.34
C ALA A 730 8.56 22.24 6.65
N LYS A 731 9.44 22.96 7.34
CA LYS A 731 10.76 23.33 6.82
C LYS A 731 11.62 22.10 6.50
N ARG A 732 11.65 21.09 7.35
CA ARG A 732 12.42 19.84 7.12
C ARG A 732 11.91 19.10 5.89
N LEU A 733 10.58 18.97 5.74
CA LEU A 733 9.95 18.35 4.58
C LEU A 733 10.29 19.11 3.31
N LEU A 734 10.06 20.43 3.27
CA LEU A 734 10.43 21.27 2.13
C LEU A 734 11.92 21.25 1.80
N SER A 735 12.79 21.17 2.81
CA SER A 735 14.24 21.00 2.61
C SER A 735 14.55 19.67 1.91
N ARG A 736 13.90 18.59 2.37
CA ARG A 736 14.08 17.25 1.83
C ARG A 736 13.65 17.19 0.37
N LEU A 737 12.44 17.66 0.05
CA LEU A 737 11.92 17.71 -1.32
C LEU A 737 12.85 18.50 -2.24
N ARG A 738 13.26 19.71 -1.83
CA ARG A 738 14.20 20.55 -2.59
C ARG A 738 15.54 19.85 -2.83
N SER A 739 16.08 19.19 -1.81
CA SER A 739 17.34 18.47 -1.93
C SER A 739 17.21 17.37 -2.97
N LEU A 740 16.16 16.54 -2.86
CA LEU A 740 15.92 15.43 -3.76
C LEU A 740 15.74 15.90 -5.21
N GLN A 741 14.95 16.94 -5.44
CA GLN A 741 14.73 17.54 -6.77
C GLN A 741 16.05 17.98 -7.45
N LYS A 742 16.98 18.50 -6.65
CA LYS A 742 18.30 18.94 -7.13
C LYS A 742 19.23 17.76 -7.38
N THR A 743 19.23 16.76 -6.50
CA THR A 743 20.25 15.72 -6.49
C THR A 743 19.92 14.53 -7.38
N HIS A 744 18.66 14.31 -7.75
CA HIS A 744 18.29 13.07 -8.45
C HIS A 744 17.14 13.25 -9.47
N PRO A 745 17.26 12.74 -10.72
CA PRO A 745 16.27 12.96 -11.79
C PRO A 745 14.84 12.48 -11.49
N ARG A 746 14.67 11.43 -10.68
CA ARG A 746 13.35 10.90 -10.31
C ARG A 746 12.48 11.87 -9.53
N TYR A 747 13.11 12.83 -8.87
CA TYR A 747 12.45 13.80 -8.02
C TYR A 747 12.24 15.14 -8.71
N LYS A 748 12.28 15.19 -10.05
CA LYS A 748 12.13 16.48 -10.75
C LYS A 748 10.79 17.14 -10.51
N HIS A 749 9.73 16.35 -10.32
CA HIS A 749 8.35 16.77 -10.13
C HIS A 749 8.01 17.27 -8.70
N MET A 750 8.96 17.31 -7.76
CA MET A 750 8.71 17.66 -6.35
C MET A 750 8.11 19.07 -6.14
N ASP A 751 8.22 19.96 -7.12
CA ASP A 751 7.64 21.30 -7.10
C ASP A 751 6.11 21.30 -7.26
N ILE A 752 5.51 20.21 -7.75
CA ILE A 752 4.04 20.05 -7.80
C ILE A 752 3.44 20.21 -6.40
N PHE A 753 4.04 19.58 -5.38
CA PHE A 753 3.58 19.64 -3.98
C PHE A 753 3.61 21.05 -3.36
N LEU A 754 4.37 22.00 -3.93
CA LEU A 754 4.31 23.40 -3.46
C LEU A 754 3.03 24.10 -3.93
N GLY A 755 2.53 23.73 -5.10
CA GLY A 755 1.33 24.29 -5.70
C GLY A 755 0.07 24.00 -4.87
N GLU A 756 0.01 22.80 -4.28
CA GLU A 756 -1.08 22.32 -3.43
C GLU A 756 -1.31 23.17 -2.16
N ILE A 757 -0.28 23.87 -1.70
CA ILE A 757 -0.37 24.77 -0.53
C ILE A 757 -1.22 26.01 -0.86
N LEU A 758 -1.28 26.40 -2.14
CA LEU A 758 -1.96 27.63 -2.56
C LEU A 758 -3.45 27.63 -2.20
N GLY A 759 -4.13 26.49 -2.29
CA GLY A 759 -5.54 26.39 -1.92
C GLY A 759 -5.81 26.78 -0.47
N ALA A 760 -5.01 26.26 0.45
CA ALA A 760 -5.09 26.60 1.87
C ALA A 760 -4.79 28.08 2.13
N VAL A 761 -3.80 28.66 1.43
CA VAL A 761 -3.46 30.08 1.58
C VAL A 761 -4.55 31.00 1.03
N ILE A 762 -5.19 30.65 -0.10
CA ILE A 762 -6.33 31.40 -0.65
C ILE A 762 -7.56 31.27 0.25
N LEU A 763 -7.78 30.10 0.84
CA LEU A 763 -8.89 29.86 1.78
C LEU A 763 -8.79 30.75 3.04
N GLY A 764 -7.60 30.83 3.62
CA GLY A 764 -7.35 31.60 4.86
C GLY A 764 -6.89 33.04 4.64
N GLY A 765 -6.52 33.43 3.43
CA GLY A 765 -5.89 34.71 3.13
C GLY A 765 -6.88 35.81 2.73
N ASP A 766 -6.51 37.05 3.05
CA ASP A 766 -7.21 38.23 2.54
C ASP A 766 -6.83 38.47 1.07
N SER A 767 -7.85 38.52 0.20
CA SER A 767 -7.67 38.73 -1.24
C SER A 767 -7.00 40.07 -1.56
N SER A 768 -7.12 41.08 -0.69
CA SER A 768 -6.44 42.36 -0.83
C SER A 768 -4.94 42.25 -0.57
N VAL A 769 -4.53 41.41 0.39
CA VAL A 769 -3.12 41.15 0.72
C VAL A 769 -2.45 40.29 -0.34
N LEU A 770 -3.15 39.25 -0.80
CA LEU A 770 -2.67 38.34 -1.85
C LEU A 770 -2.80 38.94 -3.26
N LYS A 771 -3.52 40.06 -3.41
CA LYS A 771 -3.90 40.67 -4.70
C LYS A 771 -4.45 39.63 -5.68
N SER A 772 -5.25 38.71 -5.17
CA SER A 772 -5.77 37.59 -5.95
C SER A 772 -6.86 38.07 -6.90
N THR A 773 -6.71 37.80 -8.21
CA THR A 773 -7.72 38.13 -9.22
C THR A 773 -8.39 36.86 -9.71
N PHE A 774 -9.70 36.94 -9.94
CA PHE A 774 -10.51 35.83 -10.41
C PHE A 774 -11.30 36.23 -11.65
N ASP A 775 -11.49 35.28 -12.56
CA ASP A 775 -12.34 35.41 -13.73
C ASP A 775 -13.30 34.23 -13.83
N PHE A 776 -14.38 34.35 -14.60
CA PHE A 776 -15.29 33.25 -14.87
C PHE A 776 -14.99 32.65 -16.25
N LYS A 777 -14.73 31.34 -16.30
CA LYS A 777 -14.51 30.62 -17.56
C LYS A 777 -15.50 29.48 -17.71
N ASN A 778 -16.01 29.30 -18.94
CA ASN A 778 -16.88 28.18 -19.29
C ASN A 778 -16.01 26.95 -19.61
N ILE A 779 -15.92 26.02 -18.66
CA ILE A 779 -15.00 24.88 -18.76
C ILE A 779 -15.71 23.53 -18.81
N LYS A 780 -15.02 22.54 -19.39
CA LYS A 780 -15.46 21.15 -19.51
C LYS A 780 -14.27 20.20 -19.32
N VAL A 781 -14.51 19.07 -18.67
CA VAL A 781 -13.51 18.01 -18.48
C VAL A 781 -13.74 16.88 -19.49
N ILE A 782 -12.66 16.41 -20.11
CA ILE A 782 -12.67 15.22 -20.97
C ILE A 782 -12.55 13.97 -20.10
N ALA A 783 -13.54 13.08 -20.22
CA ALA A 783 -13.55 11.76 -19.60
C ALA A 783 -14.24 10.79 -20.57
N THR A 784 -13.50 10.39 -21.60
CA THR A 784 -13.96 9.53 -22.70
C THR A 784 -13.49 8.09 -22.53
N GLY A 785 -12.56 7.83 -21.60
CA GLY A 785 -11.90 6.55 -21.43
C GLY A 785 -10.62 6.42 -22.25
N TYR A 786 -10.19 7.46 -22.96
CA TYR A 786 -8.91 7.48 -23.67
C TYR A 786 -7.85 8.18 -22.83
N GLU A 787 -6.84 7.42 -22.38
CA GLU A 787 -5.78 7.91 -21.50
C GLU A 787 -5.07 9.16 -22.04
N SER A 788 -4.92 9.29 -23.36
CA SER A 788 -4.24 10.43 -23.99
C SER A 788 -4.94 11.78 -23.80
N VAL A 789 -6.24 11.78 -23.46
CA VAL A 789 -7.06 13.00 -23.35
C VAL A 789 -7.86 13.11 -22.06
N ASP A 790 -8.07 12.01 -21.35
CA ASP A 790 -8.78 11.99 -20.09
C ASP A 790 -8.15 12.95 -19.05
N GLY A 791 -8.99 13.66 -18.30
CA GLY A 791 -8.57 14.65 -17.29
C GLY A 791 -8.22 16.04 -17.85
N GLN A 792 -8.23 16.23 -19.18
CA GLN A 792 -8.01 17.56 -19.76
C GLN A 792 -9.20 18.49 -19.51
N ILE A 793 -8.90 19.74 -19.16
CA ILE A 793 -9.89 20.82 -19.07
C ILE A 793 -9.81 21.66 -20.35
N ILE A 794 -10.95 21.83 -21.01
CA ILE A 794 -11.10 22.68 -22.20
C ILE A 794 -12.08 23.81 -21.92
N ILE A 795 -11.86 24.95 -22.57
CA ILE A 795 -12.83 26.05 -22.59
C ILE A 795 -13.88 25.74 -23.66
N ASP A 796 -15.15 25.72 -23.27
CA ASP A 796 -16.28 25.42 -24.14
C ASP A 796 -17.40 26.42 -23.86
N GLU A 797 -17.50 27.47 -24.67
CA GLU A 797 -18.50 28.54 -24.49
C GLU A 797 -19.95 28.07 -24.66
N LYS A 798 -20.18 26.90 -25.27
CA LYS A 798 -21.53 26.39 -25.55
C LYS A 798 -22.00 25.38 -24.51
N GLN A 799 -21.11 24.48 -24.08
CA GLN A 799 -21.44 23.37 -23.19
C GLN A 799 -20.66 23.38 -21.87
N GLY A 800 -19.72 24.30 -21.70
CA GLY A 800 -18.93 24.43 -20.49
C GLY A 800 -19.73 25.08 -19.35
N LYS A 801 -19.42 24.64 -18.13
CA LYS A 801 -19.95 25.27 -16.92
C LYS A 801 -19.14 26.52 -16.62
N SER A 802 -19.81 27.63 -16.31
CA SER A 802 -19.14 28.82 -15.78
C SER A 802 -18.57 28.54 -14.38
N VAL A 803 -17.24 28.57 -14.27
CA VAL A 803 -16.49 28.30 -13.04
C VAL A 803 -15.61 29.51 -12.74
N LYS A 804 -15.53 29.89 -11.46
CA LYS A 804 -14.62 30.94 -11.01
C LYS A 804 -13.19 30.40 -11.01
N VAL A 805 -12.28 31.03 -11.73
CA VAL A 805 -10.89 30.59 -11.89
C VAL A 805 -9.98 31.63 -11.27
N LEU A 806 -9.01 31.20 -10.46
CA LEU A 806 -7.93 32.07 -10.00
C LEU A 806 -6.98 32.35 -11.17
N GLU A 807 -6.82 33.63 -11.54
CA GLU A 807 -5.95 34.04 -12.66
C GLU A 807 -4.56 34.48 -12.18
N ASN A 808 -4.48 35.15 -11.03
CA ASN A 808 -3.22 35.69 -10.54
C ASN A 808 -3.18 35.77 -9.01
N VAL A 809 -1.96 35.71 -8.46
CA VAL A 809 -1.65 35.93 -7.06
C VAL A 809 -0.30 36.64 -6.92
N ASP A 810 -0.17 37.58 -5.99
CA ASP A 810 1.12 38.18 -5.65
C ASP A 810 1.99 37.13 -4.94
N HIS A 811 2.92 36.54 -5.70
CA HIS A 811 3.77 35.47 -5.22
C HIS A 811 4.66 35.90 -4.03
N LEU A 812 5.06 37.16 -3.91
CA LEU A 812 5.84 37.64 -2.77
C LEU A 812 4.96 37.74 -1.51
N ALA A 813 3.74 38.25 -1.65
CA ALA A 813 2.76 38.27 -0.58
C ALA A 813 2.45 36.85 -0.11
N TYR A 814 2.22 35.92 -1.04
CA TYR A 814 1.99 34.49 -0.76
C TYR A 814 3.05 33.89 0.18
N TYR A 815 4.34 34.02 -0.15
CA TYR A 815 5.39 33.43 0.68
C TYR A 815 5.50 34.07 2.08
N ASN A 816 5.18 35.37 2.18
CA ASN A 816 5.18 36.08 3.46
C ASN A 816 4.01 35.63 4.32
N VAL A 817 2.80 35.59 3.77
CA VAL A 817 1.59 35.13 4.46
C VAL A 817 1.79 33.70 4.94
N PHE A 818 2.21 32.79 4.05
CA PHE A 818 2.49 31.40 4.41
C PHE A 818 3.49 31.29 5.56
N ALA A 819 4.66 31.92 5.44
CA ALA A 819 5.68 31.83 6.47
C ALA A 819 5.24 32.46 7.79
N ASN A 820 4.55 33.59 7.77
CA ASN A 820 4.09 34.25 8.99
C ASN A 820 3.06 33.39 9.73
N THR A 821 2.05 32.88 9.02
CA THR A 821 0.99 32.03 9.61
C THR A 821 1.56 30.75 10.20
N VAL A 822 2.45 30.05 9.49
CA VAL A 822 3.01 28.78 9.97
C VAL A 822 3.89 28.98 11.22
N ASN A 823 4.50 30.15 11.39
CA ASN A 823 5.35 30.47 12.54
C ASN A 823 4.62 31.23 13.66
N ASP A 824 3.33 31.53 13.52
CA ASP A 824 2.54 32.19 14.56
C ASP A 824 2.51 31.31 15.83
N GLU A 825 2.61 31.87 17.04
CA GLU A 825 2.68 31.07 18.26
C GLU A 825 1.31 30.76 18.89
N LYS A 826 0.23 31.42 18.43
CA LYS A 826 -1.12 31.34 19.05
C LYS A 826 -1.77 29.97 18.90
N GLN A 827 -1.51 29.28 17.79
CA GLN A 827 -2.02 27.92 17.52
C GLN A 827 -0.87 26.97 17.22
N SER A 828 0.07 26.84 18.15
CA SER A 828 1.22 25.95 17.99
C SER A 828 0.95 24.53 18.50
N ALA A 829 1.80 23.58 18.09
CA ALA A 829 1.72 22.19 18.52
C ALA A 829 1.67 22.03 20.06
N VAL A 830 0.80 21.15 20.54
CA VAL A 830 0.71 20.77 21.96
C VAL A 830 1.77 19.74 22.35
N VAL A 831 2.24 18.98 21.36
CA VAL A 831 3.34 18.02 21.46
C VAL A 831 4.19 18.21 20.21
N GLY A 832 5.42 18.66 20.33
CA GLY A 832 6.18 19.16 19.18
C GLY A 832 6.87 18.09 18.31
N SER A 833 7.11 16.89 18.84
CA SER A 833 7.74 15.79 18.09
C SER A 833 7.66 14.44 18.80
N PHE A 834 7.96 13.35 18.09
CA PHE A 834 8.15 12.04 18.73
C PHE A 834 9.30 12.04 19.74
N ASP A 835 10.40 12.78 19.49
CA ASP A 835 11.52 12.86 20.44
C ASP A 835 11.13 13.55 21.76
N GLU A 836 10.14 14.45 21.72
CA GLU A 836 9.53 15.03 22.92
C GLU A 836 8.66 14.01 23.65
N GLN A 837 7.74 13.32 22.95
CA GLN A 837 6.93 12.26 23.55
C GLN A 837 7.79 11.17 24.17
N ARG A 838 8.85 10.72 23.46
CA ARG A 838 9.78 9.71 23.95
C ARG A 838 10.34 10.09 25.32
N ARG A 839 10.76 11.35 25.50
CA ARG A 839 11.29 11.82 26.79
C ARG A 839 10.23 11.81 27.88
N VAL A 840 9.01 12.24 27.57
CA VAL A 840 7.89 12.25 28.52
C VAL A 840 7.45 10.83 28.90
N TRP A 841 7.42 9.89 27.94
CA TRP A 841 6.95 8.53 28.19
C TRP A 841 8.01 7.61 28.81
N SER A 842 9.29 7.97 28.73
CA SER A 842 10.41 7.16 29.27
C SER A 842 10.83 7.54 30.69
N ALA A 843 10.38 8.67 31.23
CA ALA A 843 10.76 9.13 32.57
C ALA A 843 9.53 9.63 33.36
N PRO A 844 9.48 9.42 34.68
CA PRO A 844 8.40 9.95 35.51
C PRO A 844 8.43 11.48 35.45
N SER A 845 7.26 12.10 35.23
CA SER A 845 7.17 13.55 35.11
C SER A 845 7.49 14.23 36.44
N ASN A 846 8.63 14.92 36.53
CA ASN A 846 8.92 15.89 37.61
C ASN A 846 8.09 17.19 37.41
N ARG A 847 6.77 17.07 37.33
CA ARG A 847 5.84 18.20 37.33
C ARG A 847 4.84 18.00 38.47
N ASN A 848 5.25 18.42 39.65
CA ASN A 848 4.35 18.86 40.71
C ASN A 848 3.79 20.24 40.35
#